data_AF-A0A418M235-F1
#
_entry.id   AF-A0A418M235-F1
#
_cell.length_a   1.000
_cell.length_b   1.000
_cell.length_c   1.000
_cell.angle_alpha   90.00
_cell.angle_beta   90.00
_cell.angle_gamma   90.00
#
_symmetry.space_group_name_H-M   'P 1'
#
loop_
_entity.id
_entity.type
_entity.pdbx_description
1 polymer ?
#
loop_
_entity_poly.entity_id
_entity_poly.type
_entity_poly.pdbx_seq_one_letter_code
_entity_poly.pdbx_strand_id
1 'polypeptide(L)'
;MGATAVDTTGTIDITTLLQTRLAQLPAGATWKMFPGTYKLRTGVLNIPADRVTLDFSGSTLNVSLPTGANWTQDSGFVFDGNSKQGFSIVGGKWVCAGDTNGNNAYRVRVLSAHGCSDVTLKDNECVGCTLGRFPFGNNIKVVLPKGTNVEAGINYQQGGVESFLLFPYTTSWKVIEPEISGYGHGIHWDGGANQGTTAGYVGGFRSLTESRPAGPGRIIGGTIKNCSGGGIWGSLGNNIVASFVNVINCGDVDFDDEGGVNCMIVNSYLENSSNGGVVTTFGHVKGFKVINCHLKVSQAGMKLVRHYGSGVIEAGSAEDVTYDGCTFECTIPNARELVGPADGAFRSVTIRNCNFINTNIEWQVTASRQQRIENNTLTWTVPAANGISCGAVFGDATTKPELIVRGNRLLATAGGTVGITVFNSDGTYCDAEYIENNRIQGFSADFDLKATAASASVSLRRYMRNNTLGAGSVFVSHPTSGNRQVITVEGNRKADGTLWPKRTFANYGSGQTAFARTELFPASALIDGSTSGFYSSNFNTGQDEWVGVDLRYRQVIGEVVVSPRTDAGNIGVGWPIAYVIEISNDGGLTWSTVVTKAGQSAPTSATYTERLFFAPIEADQVRLRATTLSTDPSNGATVLQLSEFEVYAPGRPQPVAATGAATNGLPTGGTTGQVLVKSSGTDYASAWQTVAVPDTEAIQDAAAALLTGGTHSGISFTYDDANNKVNATVSGATGYVPAFLRSLNAAWACTDQAAINGVQVCTTNQTQLFEVYAERDFAVTHVLYEVSTPGSSLTANGATIKNGFVLMDATGNYLAHALATTDFGSNGFKRTAFNQTVNVTAGTKYYLALISSGTTPVALRVTDNVSGKLSLNGGRASAPFVLGTKTVDGITTGQLDITTGWTAKNNPRPWVALGATA
;
A
#
# COMPACT_ATOMS: atom_id res chain seq x y z
N MET A 1 -11.27 18.96 -54.37
CA MET A 1 -10.04 19.75 -54.59
C MET A 1 -9.73 19.68 -56.09
N GLY A 2 -9.63 20.82 -56.78
CA GLY A 2 -9.20 20.86 -58.19
C GLY A 2 -7.71 20.50 -58.30
N ALA A 3 -7.35 19.71 -59.31
CA ALA A 3 -6.10 18.95 -59.42
C ALA A 3 -4.87 19.79 -59.86
N THR A 4 -4.42 20.78 -59.09
CA THR A 4 -3.31 21.66 -59.54
C THR A 4 -2.06 21.73 -58.65
N ALA A 5 -1.90 20.89 -57.63
CA ALA A 5 -0.66 20.93 -56.81
C ALA A 5 -0.28 19.56 -56.22
N VAL A 6 -0.05 18.56 -57.07
CA VAL A 6 0.66 17.33 -56.66
C VAL A 6 2.14 17.58 -56.92
N ASP A 7 2.99 17.54 -55.88
CA ASP A 7 4.44 17.64 -56.08
C ASP A 7 5.02 16.37 -56.72
N THR A 8 6.31 16.39 -57.06
CA THR A 8 7.00 15.25 -57.69
C THR A 8 7.06 13.99 -56.82
N THR A 9 6.67 14.07 -55.53
CA THR A 9 6.58 12.93 -54.61
C THR A 9 5.16 12.36 -54.51
N GLY A 10 4.20 12.89 -55.27
CA GLY A 10 2.79 12.50 -55.16
C GLY A 10 2.07 13.11 -53.97
N THR A 11 2.69 14.08 -53.27
CA THR A 11 2.11 14.69 -52.07
C THR A 11 1.48 16.04 -52.42
N ILE A 12 0.29 16.31 -51.89
CA ILE A 12 -0.41 17.59 -52.09
C ILE A 12 0.05 18.57 -51.00
N ASP A 13 0.64 19.70 -51.39
CA ASP A 13 0.89 20.81 -50.48
C ASP A 13 -0.42 21.58 -50.24
N ILE A 14 -0.93 21.53 -49.02
CA ILE A 14 -2.22 22.12 -48.66
C ILE A 14 -2.09 23.41 -47.85
N THR A 15 -0.88 23.94 -47.65
CA THR A 15 -0.63 25.02 -46.67
C THR A 15 -1.53 26.24 -46.90
N THR A 16 -1.46 26.84 -48.09
CA THR A 16 -2.25 28.04 -48.43
C THR A 16 -3.76 27.75 -48.47
N LEU A 17 -4.13 26.55 -48.93
CA LEU A 17 -5.53 26.12 -48.99
C LEU A 17 -6.12 25.99 -47.57
N LEU A 18 -5.38 25.33 -46.67
CA LEU A 18 -5.78 25.11 -45.30
C LEU A 18 -5.90 26.44 -44.55
N GLN A 19 -4.91 27.33 -44.69
CA GLN A 19 -4.96 28.67 -44.09
C GLN A 19 -6.18 29.48 -44.57
N THR A 20 -6.45 29.48 -45.88
CA THR A 20 -7.62 30.17 -46.45
C THR A 20 -8.94 29.61 -45.92
N ARG A 21 -9.03 28.29 -45.76
CA ARG A 21 -10.26 27.64 -45.26
C ARG A 21 -10.46 27.82 -43.77
N LEU A 22 -9.39 27.73 -42.97
CA LEU A 22 -9.45 28.00 -41.53
C LEU A 22 -9.94 29.44 -41.29
N ALA A 23 -9.43 30.44 -42.01
CA ALA A 23 -9.86 31.83 -41.83
C ALA A 23 -11.37 32.08 -42.04
N GLN A 24 -12.10 31.13 -42.64
CA GLN A 24 -13.53 31.24 -42.95
C GLN A 24 -14.43 30.44 -41.98
N LEU A 25 -13.89 29.68 -41.02
CA LEU A 25 -14.71 28.85 -40.14
C LEU A 25 -15.40 29.70 -39.05
N PRO A 26 -16.74 29.66 -38.95
CA PRO A 26 -17.45 30.30 -37.86
C PRO A 26 -17.28 29.52 -36.54
N ALA A 27 -17.55 30.18 -35.41
CA ALA A 27 -17.56 29.54 -34.10
C ALA A 27 -18.54 28.34 -34.07
N GLY A 28 -18.17 27.25 -33.39
CA GLY A 28 -18.98 26.03 -33.35
C GLY A 28 -18.89 25.14 -34.60
N ALA A 29 -18.19 25.57 -35.66
CA ALA A 29 -18.08 24.78 -36.89
C ALA A 29 -17.19 23.54 -36.70
N THR A 30 -17.51 22.48 -37.44
CA THR A 30 -16.63 21.33 -37.62
C THR A 30 -16.06 21.35 -39.04
N TRP A 31 -14.74 21.33 -39.14
CA TRP A 31 -14.01 21.16 -40.39
C TRP A 31 -13.39 19.77 -40.43
N LYS A 32 -13.59 19.05 -41.53
CA LYS A 32 -13.11 17.68 -41.70
C LYS A 32 -12.18 17.55 -42.89
N MET A 33 -11.01 17.01 -42.64
CA MET A 33 -10.04 16.63 -43.65
C MET A 33 -10.38 15.26 -44.22
N PHE A 34 -10.21 15.10 -45.54
CA PHE A 34 -10.37 13.80 -46.17
C PHE A 34 -9.18 12.89 -45.82
N PRO A 35 -9.39 11.57 -45.71
CA PRO A 35 -8.30 10.62 -45.55
C PRO A 35 -7.28 10.71 -46.69
N GLY A 36 -6.00 10.63 -46.36
CA GLY A 36 -4.92 10.77 -47.34
C GLY A 36 -3.61 11.29 -46.72
N THR A 37 -2.56 11.39 -47.54
CA THR A 37 -1.25 11.92 -47.13
C THR A 37 -1.05 13.32 -47.71
N TYR A 38 -0.70 14.28 -46.87
CA TYR A 38 -0.62 15.69 -47.22
C TYR A 38 0.69 16.29 -46.73
N LYS A 39 1.18 17.30 -47.45
CA LYS A 39 2.36 18.06 -47.06
C LYS A 39 1.92 19.41 -46.50
N LEU A 40 2.53 19.79 -45.38
CA LEU A 40 2.38 21.11 -44.79
C LEU A 40 3.76 21.77 -44.72
N ARG A 41 3.99 22.76 -45.59
CA ARG A 41 5.20 23.59 -45.59
C ARG A 41 4.91 24.81 -44.72
N THR A 42 5.39 24.79 -43.49
CA THR A 42 4.78 25.59 -42.42
C THR A 42 4.86 27.11 -42.63
N GLY A 43 3.70 27.75 -42.46
CA GLY A 43 3.52 28.98 -41.69
C GLY A 43 2.52 28.66 -40.55
N VAL A 44 2.47 29.48 -39.50
CA VAL A 44 1.55 29.30 -38.36
C VAL A 44 0.09 29.33 -38.84
N LEU A 45 -0.70 28.28 -38.54
CA LEU A 45 -2.13 28.21 -38.86
C LEU A 45 -2.98 28.68 -37.67
N ASN A 46 -3.58 29.86 -37.78
CA ASN A 46 -4.44 30.38 -36.72
C ASN A 46 -5.78 29.62 -36.63
N ILE A 47 -6.14 29.19 -35.43
CA ILE A 47 -7.50 28.74 -35.13
C ILE A 47 -8.40 29.98 -35.11
N PRO A 48 -9.39 30.06 -36.02
CA PRO A 48 -10.07 31.32 -36.34
C PRO A 48 -11.02 31.78 -35.23
N ALA A 49 -11.72 30.85 -34.59
CA ALA A 49 -12.85 31.11 -33.71
C ALA A 49 -12.93 30.09 -32.57
N ASP A 50 -13.71 30.42 -31.55
CA ASP A 50 -14.01 29.53 -30.43
C ASP A 50 -14.88 28.34 -30.86
N ARG A 51 -14.80 27.24 -30.13
CA ARG A 51 -15.65 26.04 -30.29
C ARG A 51 -15.53 25.36 -31.66
N VAL A 52 -14.44 25.58 -32.38
CA VAL A 52 -14.19 24.93 -33.68
C VAL A 52 -13.66 23.51 -33.45
N THR A 53 -14.12 22.55 -34.26
CA THR A 53 -13.54 21.20 -34.31
C THR A 53 -12.79 20.99 -35.62
N LEU A 54 -11.53 20.58 -35.54
CA LEU A 54 -10.70 20.19 -36.68
C LEU A 54 -10.51 18.66 -36.66
N ASP A 55 -11.15 17.94 -37.60
CA ASP A 55 -11.12 16.48 -37.72
C ASP A 55 -10.14 16.04 -38.83
N PHE A 56 -9.01 15.47 -38.45
CA PHE A 56 -7.95 14.90 -39.29
C PHE A 56 -7.99 13.35 -39.33
N SER A 57 -9.10 12.74 -38.91
CA SER A 57 -9.22 11.28 -38.84
C SER A 57 -8.94 10.60 -40.19
N GLY A 58 -7.95 9.68 -40.19
CA GLY A 58 -7.52 8.96 -41.39
C GLY A 58 -6.54 9.71 -42.30
N SER A 59 -6.09 10.91 -41.90
CA SER A 59 -5.11 11.70 -42.64
C SER A 59 -3.71 11.56 -42.04
N THR A 60 -2.68 11.59 -42.89
CA THR A 60 -1.27 11.76 -42.50
C THR A 60 -0.78 13.12 -42.98
N LEU A 61 -0.22 13.93 -42.09
CA LEU A 61 0.34 15.24 -42.39
C LEU A 61 1.86 15.20 -42.22
N ASN A 62 2.57 15.25 -43.34
CA ASN A 62 4.02 15.42 -43.40
C ASN A 62 4.34 16.91 -43.24
N VAL A 63 4.72 17.30 -42.03
CA VAL A 63 5.06 18.67 -41.68
C VAL A 63 6.56 18.85 -41.95
N SER A 64 6.88 19.79 -42.81
CA SER A 64 8.27 20.12 -43.18
C SER A 64 8.50 21.61 -43.06
N LEU A 65 9.68 21.99 -42.54
CA LEU A 65 10.09 23.38 -42.51
C LEU A 65 10.49 23.88 -43.91
N PRO A 66 10.23 25.16 -44.23
CA PRO A 66 10.90 25.80 -45.36
C PRO A 66 12.42 25.78 -45.15
N THR A 67 13.17 25.47 -46.20
CA THR A 67 14.65 25.51 -46.18
C THR A 67 15.14 26.88 -45.67
N GLY A 68 15.91 26.90 -44.59
CA GLY A 68 16.49 28.13 -44.01
C GLY A 68 15.64 28.83 -42.93
N ALA A 69 14.48 28.29 -42.55
CA ALA A 69 13.68 28.86 -41.47
C ALA A 69 14.27 28.53 -40.08
N ASN A 70 14.88 29.51 -39.42
CA ASN A 70 15.29 29.42 -38.02
C ASN A 70 14.09 29.68 -37.11
N TRP A 71 13.41 28.64 -36.64
CA TRP A 71 12.37 28.83 -35.63
C TRP A 71 13.04 29.03 -34.27
N THR A 72 12.98 30.28 -33.79
CA THR A 72 13.19 30.58 -32.36
C THR A 72 12.04 29.98 -31.56
N GLN A 73 12.26 29.73 -30.26
CA GLN A 73 11.38 28.97 -29.37
C GLN A 73 9.91 29.46 -29.31
N ASP A 74 9.67 30.69 -29.77
CA ASP A 74 8.40 31.41 -29.69
C ASP A 74 7.54 31.32 -30.96
N SER A 75 8.10 30.94 -32.11
CA SER A 75 7.30 30.79 -33.33
C SER A 75 6.79 29.35 -33.52
N GLY A 76 7.39 28.35 -32.84
CA GLY A 76 7.42 26.87 -32.99
C GLY A 76 6.25 25.98 -33.49
N PHE A 77 5.05 26.47 -33.82
CA PHE A 77 3.85 25.62 -33.91
C PHE A 77 3.12 25.56 -35.26
N VAL A 78 2.44 24.44 -35.51
CA VAL A 78 1.56 24.23 -36.67
C VAL A 78 0.25 24.98 -36.49
N PHE A 79 -0.43 24.83 -35.35
CA PHE A 79 -1.66 25.55 -35.02
C PHE A 79 -1.44 26.56 -33.90
N ASP A 80 -1.91 27.80 -34.12
CA ASP A 80 -2.08 28.81 -33.09
C ASP A 80 -3.50 28.78 -32.54
N GLY A 81 -3.68 28.18 -31.37
CA GLY A 81 -4.92 28.20 -30.62
C GLY A 81 -4.99 29.32 -29.58
N ASN A 82 -3.99 30.20 -29.47
CA ASN A 82 -3.85 31.12 -28.35
C ASN A 82 -5.13 31.98 -28.13
N SER A 83 -5.54 32.08 -26.87
CA SER A 83 -6.74 32.77 -26.35
C SER A 83 -8.08 32.21 -26.81
N LYS A 84 -8.12 31.09 -27.54
CA LYS A 84 -9.36 30.46 -28.03
C LYS A 84 -9.96 29.53 -26.98
N GLN A 85 -11.29 29.40 -27.00
CA GLN A 85 -12.06 28.64 -26.04
C GLN A 85 -12.84 27.49 -26.71
N GLY A 86 -12.90 26.31 -26.11
CA GLY A 86 -13.77 25.21 -26.54
C GLY A 86 -13.39 24.47 -27.82
N PHE A 87 -12.20 24.69 -28.39
CA PHE A 87 -11.84 24.08 -29.67
C PHE A 87 -11.34 22.64 -29.53
N SER A 88 -11.45 21.85 -30.60
CA SER A 88 -11.04 20.45 -30.62
C SER A 88 -10.18 20.10 -31.85
N ILE A 89 -9.18 19.23 -31.68
CA ILE A 89 -8.43 18.60 -32.78
C ILE A 89 -8.55 17.08 -32.64
N VAL A 90 -9.14 16.43 -33.62
CA VAL A 90 -9.47 14.99 -33.59
C VAL A 90 -8.77 14.25 -34.71
N GLY A 91 -8.11 13.13 -34.41
CA GLY A 91 -7.46 12.28 -35.39
C GLY A 91 -6.17 12.85 -35.97
N GLY A 92 -5.60 12.12 -36.92
CA GLY A 92 -4.46 12.57 -37.72
C GLY A 92 -3.12 12.02 -37.25
N LYS A 93 -2.27 11.65 -38.22
CA LYS A 93 -0.87 11.29 -38.01
C LYS A 93 0.04 12.43 -38.46
N TRP A 94 0.70 13.08 -37.52
CA TRP A 94 1.62 14.21 -37.71
C TRP A 94 3.04 13.68 -37.81
N VAL A 95 3.63 13.70 -38.99
CA VAL A 95 5.01 13.26 -39.22
C VAL A 95 5.85 14.50 -39.46
N CYS A 96 6.70 14.86 -38.49
CA CYS A 96 7.61 15.98 -38.65
C CYS A 96 8.97 15.44 -39.04
N ALA A 97 9.46 15.86 -40.20
CA ALA A 97 10.82 15.53 -40.60
C ALA A 97 11.78 16.33 -39.71
N GLY A 98 12.67 15.61 -39.02
CA GLY A 98 13.78 16.23 -38.32
C GLY A 98 14.62 17.08 -39.28
N ASP A 99 15.17 18.19 -38.79
CA ASP A 99 16.18 18.93 -39.52
C ASP A 99 17.37 18.00 -39.81
N THR A 100 17.63 17.75 -41.10
CA THR A 100 18.72 16.88 -41.57
C THR A 100 20.11 17.38 -41.17
N ASN A 101 20.22 18.62 -40.69
CA ASN A 101 21.49 19.22 -40.27
C ASN A 101 21.97 18.78 -38.87
N GLY A 102 21.28 17.82 -38.23
CA GLY A 102 21.73 17.20 -36.97
C GLY A 102 21.74 18.11 -35.75
N ASN A 103 21.27 19.36 -35.87
CA ASN A 103 21.49 20.40 -34.87
C ASN A 103 20.26 20.86 -34.08
N ASN A 104 19.01 20.48 -34.40
CA ASN A 104 17.81 20.73 -33.57
C ASN A 104 16.53 20.21 -34.25
N ALA A 105 16.44 18.90 -34.50
CA ALA A 105 15.31 18.28 -35.19
C ALA A 105 13.93 18.38 -34.48
N TYR A 106 13.85 18.94 -33.26
CA TYR A 106 12.72 18.66 -32.35
C TYR A 106 11.70 19.79 -32.20
N ARG A 107 11.89 20.97 -32.83
CA ARG A 107 11.11 22.17 -32.46
C ARG A 107 9.70 22.28 -33.03
N VAL A 108 9.23 21.32 -33.83
CA VAL A 108 7.88 21.42 -34.41
C VAL A 108 6.86 20.99 -33.38
N ARG A 109 6.07 21.96 -32.90
CA ARG A 109 4.92 21.73 -32.03
C ARG A 109 3.66 21.66 -32.89
N VAL A 110 2.78 20.69 -32.66
CA VAL A 110 1.51 20.65 -33.40
C VAL A 110 0.60 21.79 -32.94
N LEU A 111 0.52 22.09 -31.65
CA LEU A 111 -0.35 23.13 -31.10
C LEU A 111 0.34 24.04 -30.08
N SER A 112 0.13 25.36 -30.21
CA SER A 112 0.27 26.33 -29.12
C SER A 112 -1.11 26.78 -28.65
N ALA A 113 -1.40 26.72 -27.36
CA ALA A 113 -2.70 27.08 -26.80
C ALA A 113 -2.57 27.88 -25.50
N HIS A 114 -1.99 29.08 -25.60
CA HIS A 114 -1.79 30.02 -24.51
C HIS A 114 -3.12 30.67 -24.08
N GLY A 115 -3.46 30.69 -22.79
CA GLY A 115 -4.67 31.35 -22.28
C GLY A 115 -6.00 30.74 -22.77
N CYS A 116 -5.98 29.47 -23.17
CA CYS A 116 -7.14 28.77 -23.73
C CYS A 116 -7.96 28.09 -22.64
N SER A 117 -9.23 27.80 -22.89
CA SER A 117 -9.96 26.83 -22.07
C SER A 117 -10.82 25.87 -22.87
N ASP A 118 -11.20 24.74 -22.26
CA ASP A 118 -12.05 23.71 -22.85
C ASP A 118 -11.48 23.09 -24.15
N VAL A 119 -10.16 22.97 -24.25
CA VAL A 119 -9.48 22.41 -25.44
C VAL A 119 -9.55 20.88 -25.42
N THR A 120 -9.95 20.24 -26.52
CA THR A 120 -9.91 18.77 -26.64
C THR A 120 -9.01 18.29 -27.78
N LEU A 121 -7.96 17.55 -27.45
CA LEU A 121 -7.19 16.77 -28.43
C LEU A 121 -7.60 15.30 -28.30
N LYS A 122 -7.91 14.64 -29.42
CA LYS A 122 -8.36 13.24 -29.40
C LYS A 122 -7.75 12.44 -30.54
N ASP A 123 -7.25 11.24 -30.29
CA ASP A 123 -6.78 10.28 -31.31
C ASP A 123 -5.68 10.85 -32.23
N ASN A 124 -4.80 11.72 -31.71
CA ASN A 124 -3.70 12.32 -32.47
C ASN A 124 -2.45 11.44 -32.38
N GLU A 125 -1.80 11.12 -33.49
CA GLU A 125 -0.51 10.43 -33.54
C GLU A 125 0.59 11.38 -34.00
N CYS A 126 1.68 11.53 -33.26
CA CYS A 126 2.83 12.33 -33.63
C CYS A 126 4.07 11.46 -33.80
N VAL A 127 4.83 11.70 -34.86
CA VAL A 127 6.11 11.04 -35.14
C VAL A 127 7.16 12.12 -35.37
N GLY A 128 8.16 12.18 -34.49
CA GLY A 128 9.24 13.19 -34.57
C GLY A 128 8.82 14.62 -34.20
N CYS A 129 7.68 14.81 -33.50
CA CYS A 129 7.22 16.14 -33.05
C CYS A 129 6.51 16.14 -31.70
N THR A 130 6.43 17.33 -31.10
CA THR A 130 5.73 17.63 -29.86
C THR A 130 4.25 17.92 -30.15
N LEU A 131 3.30 17.30 -29.42
CA LEU A 131 1.87 17.52 -29.69
C LEU A 131 1.41 18.91 -29.26
N GLY A 132 1.86 19.43 -28.11
CA GLY A 132 1.54 20.81 -27.80
C GLY A 132 2.06 21.37 -26.48
N ARG A 133 2.02 22.69 -26.42
CA ARG A 133 2.29 23.52 -25.23
C ARG A 133 1.03 24.31 -24.88
N PHE A 134 0.59 24.24 -23.63
CA PHE A 134 -0.68 24.83 -23.16
C PHE A 134 -0.51 25.88 -22.04
N PRO A 135 0.22 27.00 -22.27
CA PRO A 135 0.48 27.95 -21.21
C PRO A 135 -0.82 28.60 -20.68
N PHE A 136 -0.98 28.75 -19.37
CA PHE A 136 -2.16 29.43 -18.77
C PHE A 136 -3.52 28.87 -19.23
N GLY A 137 -3.55 27.60 -19.61
CA GLY A 137 -4.78 26.94 -20.05
C GLY A 137 -5.71 26.57 -18.88
N ASN A 138 -6.97 26.32 -19.17
CA ASN A 138 -7.95 25.76 -18.24
C ASN A 138 -8.79 24.67 -18.92
N ASN A 139 -9.11 23.58 -18.23
CA ASN A 139 -9.87 22.45 -18.77
C ASN A 139 -9.33 21.89 -20.11
N ILE A 140 -8.04 21.60 -20.19
CA ILE A 140 -7.42 20.98 -21.37
C ILE A 140 -7.56 19.47 -21.31
N LYS A 141 -8.16 18.83 -22.32
CA LYS A 141 -8.37 17.39 -22.40
C LYS A 141 -7.62 16.79 -23.59
N VAL A 142 -6.76 15.82 -23.34
CA VAL A 142 -6.04 15.05 -24.36
C VAL A 142 -6.43 13.58 -24.21
N VAL A 143 -6.88 12.93 -25.27
CA VAL A 143 -7.41 11.56 -25.25
C VAL A 143 -6.74 10.73 -26.34
N LEU A 144 -6.22 9.56 -25.97
CA LEU A 144 -5.51 8.63 -26.85
C LEU A 144 -4.39 9.30 -27.67
N PRO A 145 -3.55 10.18 -27.08
CA PRO A 145 -2.45 10.74 -27.85
C PRO A 145 -1.37 9.67 -28.06
N LYS A 146 -0.92 9.50 -29.31
CA LYS A 146 0.19 8.61 -29.66
C LYS A 146 1.39 9.47 -30.04
N GLY A 147 2.56 9.13 -29.53
CA GLY A 147 3.81 9.83 -29.82
C GLY A 147 4.92 8.80 -29.99
N THR A 148 5.65 8.83 -31.10
CA THR A 148 6.88 8.04 -31.24
C THR A 148 8.00 8.93 -31.75
N ASN A 149 9.10 8.96 -31.02
CA ASN A 149 10.34 9.55 -31.47
C ASN A 149 11.41 8.46 -31.46
N VAL A 150 12.20 8.37 -32.53
CA VAL A 150 13.16 7.27 -32.77
C VAL A 150 14.60 7.70 -32.58
N GLU A 151 14.85 8.99 -32.39
CA GLU A 151 16.20 9.51 -32.27
C GLU A 151 16.73 9.32 -30.84
N ALA A 152 17.58 8.32 -30.68
CA ALA A 152 18.36 8.11 -29.47
C ALA A 152 19.50 9.15 -29.39
N GLY A 153 19.61 9.88 -28.26
CA GLY A 153 20.90 10.47 -27.88
C GLY A 153 21.00 11.99 -27.68
N ILE A 154 19.93 12.72 -27.34
CA ILE A 154 20.09 14.13 -26.95
C ILE A 154 20.37 14.25 -25.46
N ASN A 155 21.62 14.64 -25.17
CA ASN A 155 22.17 14.84 -23.83
C ASN A 155 21.43 15.94 -23.06
N TYR A 156 21.08 15.57 -21.82
CA TYR A 156 20.63 16.40 -20.72
C TYR A 156 21.61 17.57 -20.47
N GLN A 157 21.23 18.78 -20.88
CA GLN A 157 21.66 20.00 -20.21
C GLN A 157 20.44 20.87 -19.96
N GLN A 158 20.19 21.12 -18.68
CA GLN A 158 19.12 21.95 -18.12
C GLN A 158 18.92 23.23 -18.95
N GLY A 159 17.85 23.29 -19.76
CA GLY A 159 17.53 24.47 -20.57
C GLY A 159 16.82 24.22 -21.92
N GLY A 160 16.70 22.96 -22.40
CA GLY A 160 16.20 22.72 -23.77
C GLY A 160 15.42 21.42 -24.03
N VAL A 161 15.01 20.67 -23.01
CA VAL A 161 14.30 19.39 -23.23
C VAL A 161 12.83 19.63 -23.60
N GLU A 162 12.45 19.16 -24.78
CA GLU A 162 11.07 19.18 -25.24
C GLU A 162 10.27 18.02 -24.64
N SER A 163 9.08 18.35 -24.15
CA SER A 163 8.10 17.39 -23.65
C SER A 163 7.06 17.14 -24.72
N PHE A 164 6.57 15.92 -24.88
CA PHE A 164 5.51 15.62 -25.86
C PHE A 164 4.21 16.40 -25.56
N LEU A 165 3.86 16.53 -24.28
CA LEU A 165 2.82 17.43 -23.78
C LEU A 165 3.39 18.33 -22.68
N LEU A 166 3.20 19.65 -22.80
CA LEU A 166 3.67 20.63 -21.83
C LEU A 166 2.51 21.51 -21.33
N PHE A 167 2.29 21.54 -20.02
CA PHE A 167 1.23 22.27 -19.30
C PHE A 167 1.80 23.34 -18.36
N PRO A 168 2.34 24.46 -18.87
CA PRO A 168 2.84 25.53 -18.03
C PRO A 168 1.69 26.39 -17.48
N TYR A 169 1.65 26.63 -16.17
CA TYR A 169 0.65 27.47 -15.51
C TYR A 169 -0.81 27.05 -15.80
N THR A 170 -1.03 25.80 -16.20
CA THR A 170 -2.36 25.30 -16.64
C THR A 170 -3.19 24.91 -15.42
N THR A 171 -4.33 25.55 -15.22
CA THR A 171 -5.16 25.41 -14.00
C THR A 171 -6.10 24.20 -13.98
N SER A 172 -6.32 23.53 -15.11
CA SER A 172 -7.01 22.23 -15.14
C SER A 172 -6.70 21.48 -16.43
N TRP A 173 -6.32 20.21 -16.33
CA TRP A 173 -6.05 19.39 -17.50
C TRP A 173 -6.19 17.89 -17.25
N LYS A 174 -6.40 17.13 -18.32
CA LYS A 174 -6.53 15.67 -18.32
C LYS A 174 -5.90 15.05 -19.56
N VAL A 175 -5.08 14.04 -19.38
CA VAL A 175 -4.53 13.17 -20.43
C VAL A 175 -5.06 11.74 -20.20
N ILE A 176 -5.64 11.11 -21.22
CA ILE A 176 -6.29 9.79 -21.12
C ILE A 176 -5.66 8.85 -22.14
N GLU A 177 -5.24 7.67 -21.69
CA GLU A 177 -4.64 6.60 -22.49
C GLU A 177 -3.49 7.08 -23.42
N PRO A 178 -2.48 7.82 -22.91
CA PRO A 178 -1.33 8.20 -23.72
C PRO A 178 -0.52 6.99 -24.18
N GLU A 179 -0.02 6.98 -25.41
CA GLU A 179 0.99 6.05 -25.92
C GLU A 179 2.21 6.85 -26.38
N ILE A 180 3.12 7.19 -25.47
CA ILE A 180 4.23 8.12 -25.73
C ILE A 180 5.55 7.36 -25.67
N SER A 181 6.43 7.52 -26.66
CA SER A 181 7.75 6.89 -26.69
C SER A 181 8.84 7.80 -27.26
N GLY A 182 10.03 7.82 -26.66
CA GLY A 182 11.25 8.38 -27.26
C GLY A 182 11.49 9.89 -27.10
N TYR A 183 10.69 10.58 -26.28
CA TYR A 183 10.79 12.04 -26.11
C TYR A 183 11.75 12.45 -25.00
N GLY A 184 12.14 13.73 -24.96
CA GLY A 184 12.85 14.32 -23.81
C GLY A 184 12.07 14.10 -22.53
N HIS A 185 10.85 14.62 -22.47
CA HIS A 185 9.87 14.21 -21.47
C HIS A 185 8.57 13.71 -22.10
N GLY A 186 7.87 12.79 -21.44
CA GLY A 186 6.55 12.35 -21.89
C GLY A 186 5.50 13.43 -21.65
N ILE A 187 5.09 13.59 -20.39
CA ILE A 187 4.12 14.61 -19.95
C ILE A 187 4.80 15.52 -18.95
N HIS A 188 4.66 16.83 -19.15
CA HIS A 188 5.30 17.84 -18.33
C HIS A 188 4.32 18.93 -17.87
N TRP A 189 4.28 19.25 -16.57
CA TRP A 189 3.66 20.49 -16.05
C TRP A 189 4.69 21.45 -15.44
N ASP A 190 4.48 22.75 -15.61
CA ASP A 190 5.41 23.77 -15.10
C ASP A 190 4.63 24.87 -14.38
N GLY A 191 4.64 24.88 -13.04
CA GLY A 191 4.03 25.94 -12.25
C GLY A 191 4.88 27.22 -12.17
N GLY A 192 6.06 27.22 -12.79
CA GLY A 192 6.97 28.36 -12.89
C GLY A 192 8.36 28.08 -12.36
N ALA A 193 9.28 28.98 -12.72
CA ALA A 193 10.70 28.78 -12.47
C ALA A 193 11.05 28.81 -10.97
N ASN A 194 11.63 27.70 -10.50
CA ASN A 194 12.62 27.64 -9.43
C ASN A 194 13.97 28.29 -9.84
N GLN A 195 14.09 28.83 -11.05
CA GLN A 195 15.36 29.25 -11.68
C GLN A 195 15.82 30.67 -11.31
N GLY A 196 15.78 31.03 -10.03
CA GLY A 196 16.53 32.15 -9.51
C GLY A 196 18.01 31.80 -9.33
N THR A 197 18.78 31.86 -10.41
CA THR A 197 20.27 31.83 -10.49
C THR A 197 20.98 30.47 -10.34
N THR A 198 21.67 30.07 -11.42
CA THR A 198 22.83 29.14 -11.47
C THR A 198 22.82 27.94 -10.52
N ALA A 199 22.22 26.82 -10.95
CA ALA A 199 22.50 25.44 -10.47
C ALA A 199 22.64 25.23 -8.94
N GLY A 200 22.04 26.13 -8.14
CA GLY A 200 22.29 26.24 -6.72
C GLY A 200 20.98 26.18 -5.98
N TYR A 201 20.62 24.96 -5.60
CA TYR A 201 19.62 24.56 -4.61
C TYR A 201 19.75 25.25 -3.23
N VAL A 202 20.49 26.35 -3.09
CA VAL A 202 21.04 26.88 -1.83
C VAL A 202 20.45 28.24 -1.44
N GLY A 203 19.48 28.79 -2.18
CA GLY A 203 19.07 30.21 -2.05
C GLY A 203 17.64 30.52 -1.63
N GLY A 204 16.83 29.51 -1.26
CA GLY A 204 15.45 29.71 -0.84
C GLY A 204 14.47 29.07 -1.81
N PHE A 205 14.02 27.86 -1.47
CA PHE A 205 12.81 27.33 -2.07
C PHE A 205 11.67 28.34 -1.86
N ARG A 206 10.86 28.56 -2.91
CA ARG A 206 9.69 29.45 -2.82
C ARG A 206 8.80 29.02 -1.65
N SER A 207 8.29 29.99 -0.90
CA SER A 207 7.42 29.72 0.25
C SER A 207 6.24 28.86 -0.16
N LEU A 208 5.80 27.90 0.67
CA LEU A 208 4.59 27.12 0.37
C LEU A 208 3.34 28.02 0.20
N THR A 209 3.40 29.29 0.61
CA THR A 209 2.34 30.30 0.44
C THR A 209 2.23 30.86 -0.98
N GLU A 210 3.22 30.63 -1.84
CA GLU A 210 3.18 31.11 -3.23
C GLU A 210 2.18 30.31 -4.09
N SER A 211 1.65 30.98 -5.10
CA SER A 211 0.68 30.41 -6.04
C SER A 211 1.27 29.17 -6.74
N ARG A 212 0.47 28.10 -6.85
CA ARG A 212 0.77 26.89 -7.63
C ARG A 212 -0.17 26.82 -8.81
N PRO A 213 0.21 27.45 -9.94
CA PRO A 213 -0.70 27.69 -11.05
C PRO A 213 -0.89 26.45 -11.93
N ALA A 214 -0.05 25.42 -11.80
CA ALA A 214 -0.17 24.18 -12.55
C ALA A 214 -1.02 23.14 -11.78
N GLY A 215 -2.23 22.89 -12.27
CA GLY A 215 -3.16 21.88 -11.77
C GLY A 215 -4.45 22.46 -11.18
N PRO A 216 -5.47 21.61 -10.93
CA PRO A 216 -5.44 20.14 -10.95
C PRO A 216 -5.19 19.48 -12.32
N GLY A 217 -4.30 18.49 -12.34
CA GLY A 217 -3.96 17.71 -13.55
C GLY A 217 -4.27 16.22 -13.38
N ARG A 218 -4.69 15.54 -14.44
CA ARG A 218 -5.02 14.10 -14.42
C ARG A 218 -4.33 13.37 -15.58
N ILE A 219 -3.59 12.31 -15.31
CA ILE A 219 -3.08 11.38 -16.32
C ILE A 219 -3.69 10.02 -16.01
N ILE A 220 -4.43 9.43 -16.96
CA ILE A 220 -5.20 8.21 -16.71
C ILE A 220 -4.92 7.18 -17.80
N GLY A 221 -4.48 5.98 -17.44
CA GLY A 221 -4.26 4.90 -18.41
C GLY A 221 -2.98 5.06 -19.23
N GLY A 222 -2.82 4.24 -20.27
CA GLY A 222 -1.77 4.38 -21.27
C GLY A 222 -0.36 3.96 -20.84
N THR A 223 0.58 4.12 -21.76
CA THR A 223 2.00 3.79 -21.62
C THR A 223 2.87 4.94 -22.08
N ILE A 224 3.81 5.36 -21.24
CA ILE A 224 4.87 6.33 -21.52
C ILE A 224 6.19 5.58 -21.39
N LYS A 225 7.06 5.60 -22.40
CA LYS A 225 8.29 4.79 -22.34
C LYS A 225 9.47 5.39 -23.08
N ASN A 226 10.66 4.92 -22.74
CA ASN A 226 11.90 5.25 -23.46
C ASN A 226 12.10 6.77 -23.62
N CYS A 227 11.65 7.59 -22.67
CA CYS A 227 11.93 9.01 -22.69
C CYS A 227 13.41 9.21 -22.35
N SER A 228 14.14 10.15 -22.97
CA SER A 228 15.54 10.40 -22.62
C SER A 228 15.70 11.15 -21.30
N GLY A 229 14.69 11.91 -20.88
CA GLY A 229 14.53 12.51 -19.57
C GLY A 229 13.42 11.83 -18.77
N GLY A 230 12.49 12.61 -18.22
CA GLY A 230 11.41 12.13 -17.34
C GLY A 230 10.16 11.64 -18.09
N GLY A 231 9.57 10.52 -17.69
CA GLY A 231 8.30 10.04 -18.24
C GLY A 231 7.15 11.00 -17.93
N ILE A 232 6.91 11.23 -16.64
CA ILE A 232 5.97 12.22 -16.10
C ILE A 232 6.77 13.15 -15.19
N TRP A 233 6.87 14.43 -15.54
CA TRP A 233 7.77 15.37 -14.88
C TRP A 233 7.08 16.70 -14.59
N GLY A 234 7.38 17.38 -13.50
CA GLY A 234 7.01 18.78 -13.39
C GLY A 234 7.22 19.44 -12.06
N SER A 235 7.04 20.76 -12.06
CA SER A 235 7.33 21.63 -10.92
C SER A 235 6.08 22.36 -10.42
N LEU A 236 6.04 22.63 -9.11
CA LEU A 236 5.03 23.45 -8.44
C LEU A 236 3.58 23.04 -8.79
N GLY A 237 3.36 21.74 -8.93
CA GLY A 237 2.05 21.17 -9.23
C GLY A 237 1.08 21.27 -8.05
N ASN A 238 -0.21 21.37 -8.32
CA ASN A 238 -1.24 21.29 -7.29
C ASN A 238 -2.28 20.25 -7.70
N ASN A 239 -2.41 19.18 -6.90
CA ASN A 239 -3.36 18.09 -7.11
C ASN A 239 -3.16 17.45 -8.50
N ILE A 240 -1.92 17.08 -8.84
CA ILE A 240 -1.60 16.30 -10.04
C ILE A 240 -1.75 14.81 -9.70
N VAL A 241 -2.53 14.07 -10.49
CA VAL A 241 -2.79 12.65 -10.25
C VAL A 241 -2.47 11.84 -11.50
N ALA A 242 -1.55 10.89 -11.38
CA ALA A 242 -1.31 9.86 -12.40
C ALA A 242 -1.89 8.52 -11.93
N SER A 243 -2.83 7.95 -12.69
CA SER A 243 -3.53 6.72 -12.29
C SER A 243 -3.60 5.69 -13.41
N PHE A 244 -3.34 4.42 -13.12
CA PHE A 244 -3.38 3.33 -14.10
C PHE A 244 -2.42 3.54 -15.28
N VAL A 245 -1.31 4.26 -15.06
CA VAL A 245 -0.32 4.54 -16.10
C VAL A 245 0.80 3.50 -16.04
N ASN A 246 1.36 3.15 -17.20
CA ASN A 246 2.62 2.42 -17.30
C ASN A 246 3.73 3.41 -17.70
N VAL A 247 4.78 3.54 -16.89
CA VAL A 247 5.94 4.38 -17.23
C VAL A 247 7.20 3.54 -17.20
N ILE A 248 7.92 3.43 -18.34
CA ILE A 248 8.92 2.37 -18.51
C ILE A 248 10.18 2.89 -19.22
N ASN A 249 11.36 2.59 -18.67
CA ASN A 249 12.67 2.87 -19.26
C ASN A 249 12.92 4.36 -19.56
N CYS A 250 12.51 5.27 -18.66
CA CYS A 250 12.82 6.70 -18.84
C CYS A 250 14.24 7.03 -18.34
N GLY A 251 14.97 7.85 -19.08
CA GLY A 251 16.39 8.11 -18.85
C GLY A 251 16.67 8.84 -17.54
N ASP A 252 15.79 9.75 -17.12
CA ASP A 252 15.93 10.43 -15.84
C ASP A 252 15.12 9.75 -14.73
N VAL A 253 13.80 9.84 -14.84
CA VAL A 253 12.82 9.49 -13.81
C VAL A 253 11.53 9.02 -14.47
N ASP A 254 10.82 8.06 -13.88
CA ASP A 254 9.50 7.70 -14.41
C ASP A 254 8.43 8.70 -13.95
N PHE A 255 8.45 9.08 -12.68
CA PHE A 255 7.63 10.15 -12.13
C PHE A 255 8.46 11.10 -11.25
N ASP A 256 8.35 12.40 -11.49
CA ASP A 256 9.05 13.42 -10.71
C ASP A 256 8.16 14.62 -10.39
N ASP A 257 8.16 15.01 -9.11
CA ASP A 257 7.42 16.15 -8.57
C ASP A 257 8.36 17.11 -7.83
N GLU A 258 8.57 18.29 -8.41
CA GLU A 258 9.44 19.32 -7.86
C GLU A 258 8.61 20.42 -7.15
N GLY A 259 8.34 20.24 -5.85
CA GLY A 259 7.63 21.23 -5.02
C GLY A 259 6.11 21.20 -5.16
N GLY A 260 5.54 20.08 -5.60
CA GLY A 260 4.09 19.90 -5.71
C GLY A 260 3.35 19.78 -4.38
N VAL A 261 2.04 20.00 -4.45
CA VAL A 261 1.11 19.88 -3.31
C VAL A 261 0.00 18.91 -3.69
N ASN A 262 -0.20 17.89 -2.86
CA ASN A 262 -1.19 16.83 -3.05
C ASN A 262 -1.06 16.09 -4.38
N CYS A 263 0.17 16.00 -4.92
CA CYS A 263 0.45 15.19 -6.09
C CYS A 263 0.45 13.70 -5.71
N MET A 264 -0.03 12.83 -6.61
CA MET A 264 -0.09 11.41 -6.33
C MET A 264 -0.02 10.51 -7.56
N ILE A 265 0.44 9.27 -7.31
CA ILE A 265 0.45 8.17 -8.26
C ILE A 265 -0.39 7.03 -7.69
N VAL A 266 -1.33 6.47 -8.47
CA VAL A 266 -2.29 5.48 -7.96
C VAL A 266 -2.51 4.32 -8.94
N ASN A 267 -2.38 3.08 -8.48
CA ASN A 267 -2.62 1.87 -9.28
C ASN A 267 -1.79 1.83 -10.59
N SER A 268 -0.54 2.28 -10.54
CA SER A 268 0.32 2.43 -11.72
C SER A 268 1.51 1.45 -11.69
N TYR A 269 2.08 1.19 -12.86
CA TYR A 269 3.29 0.37 -13.02
C TYR A 269 4.43 1.26 -13.51
N LEU A 270 5.55 1.28 -12.80
CA LEU A 270 6.70 2.10 -13.12
C LEU A 270 7.98 1.24 -13.10
N GLU A 271 8.81 1.31 -14.14
CA GLU A 271 9.93 0.40 -14.33
C GLU A 271 11.16 1.06 -14.98
N ASN A 272 12.33 0.82 -14.39
CA ASN A 272 13.66 0.99 -15.00
C ASN A 272 14.07 2.41 -15.44
N SER A 273 13.88 3.42 -14.60
CA SER A 273 14.51 4.72 -14.83
C SER A 273 15.97 4.80 -14.35
N SER A 274 16.86 5.46 -15.10
CA SER A 274 18.30 5.47 -14.78
C SER A 274 18.74 6.46 -13.71
N ASN A 275 18.45 7.76 -13.83
CA ASN A 275 19.19 8.78 -13.10
C ASN A 275 18.59 9.21 -11.76
N GLY A 276 17.32 9.62 -11.66
CA GLY A 276 16.68 10.00 -10.40
C GLY A 276 16.00 8.83 -9.67
N GLY A 277 15.65 7.79 -10.42
CA GLY A 277 14.91 6.64 -9.92
C GLY A 277 13.43 6.68 -10.30
N VAL A 278 12.73 5.58 -10.05
CA VAL A 278 11.39 5.33 -10.60
C VAL A 278 10.41 6.41 -10.11
N VAL A 279 10.48 6.78 -8.83
CA VAL A 279 9.78 7.94 -8.29
C VAL A 279 10.79 8.87 -7.65
N THR A 280 10.77 10.13 -8.07
CA THR A 280 11.58 11.19 -7.48
C THR A 280 10.70 12.34 -7.00
N THR A 281 11.12 13.00 -5.93
CA THR A 281 10.55 14.31 -5.55
C THR A 281 11.66 15.27 -5.19
N PHE A 282 11.51 16.54 -5.57
CA PHE A 282 12.45 17.60 -5.19
C PHE A 282 11.77 18.75 -4.43
N GLY A 283 12.46 19.27 -3.43
CA GLY A 283 12.05 20.45 -2.67
C GLY A 283 10.82 20.22 -1.81
N HIS A 284 10.04 21.28 -1.60
CA HIS A 284 8.94 21.31 -0.64
C HIS A 284 7.66 20.59 -1.10
N VAL A 285 7.75 19.28 -1.35
CA VAL A 285 6.59 18.46 -1.72
C VAL A 285 5.67 18.18 -0.54
N LYS A 286 4.41 18.62 -0.61
CA LYS A 286 3.46 18.46 0.50
C LYS A 286 2.35 17.47 0.17
N GLY A 287 2.20 16.43 0.98
CA GLY A 287 1.12 15.46 0.81
C GLY A 287 1.27 14.61 -0.44
N PHE A 288 2.51 14.34 -0.84
CA PHE A 288 2.85 13.47 -1.96
C PHE A 288 2.51 12.02 -1.63
N LYS A 289 1.85 11.30 -2.54
CA LYS A 289 1.40 9.93 -2.29
C LYS A 289 1.66 8.98 -3.46
N VAL A 290 2.07 7.77 -3.15
CA VAL A 290 2.12 6.64 -4.08
C VAL A 290 1.29 5.51 -3.48
N ILE A 291 0.24 5.09 -4.19
CA ILE A 291 -0.78 4.19 -3.65
C ILE A 291 -1.00 3.03 -4.60
N ASN A 292 -0.87 1.79 -4.11
CA ASN A 292 -1.11 0.57 -4.86
C ASN A 292 -0.33 0.48 -6.20
N CYS A 293 0.87 1.04 -6.25
CA CYS A 293 1.71 1.01 -7.44
C CYS A 293 2.71 -0.16 -7.38
N HIS A 294 3.16 -0.64 -8.54
CA HIS A 294 4.29 -1.55 -8.66
C HIS A 294 5.47 -0.79 -9.24
N LEU A 295 6.53 -0.64 -8.44
CA LEU A 295 7.76 0.03 -8.80
C LEU A 295 8.85 -1.03 -8.96
N LYS A 296 9.51 -1.06 -10.11
CA LYS A 296 10.49 -2.11 -10.43
C LYS A 296 11.79 -1.53 -10.99
N VAL A 297 12.92 -2.10 -10.55
CA VAL A 297 14.22 -1.88 -11.17
C VAL A 297 14.90 -3.21 -11.46
N SER A 298 15.45 -3.33 -12.66
CA SER A 298 16.15 -4.52 -13.12
C SER A 298 17.51 -4.24 -13.75
N GLN A 299 17.95 -2.98 -13.83
CA GLN A 299 19.25 -2.60 -14.39
C GLN A 299 20.17 -1.98 -13.33
N ALA A 300 21.44 -2.39 -13.32
CA ALA A 300 22.42 -1.92 -12.34
C ALA A 300 22.54 -0.38 -12.36
N GLY A 301 22.67 0.22 -11.17
CA GLY A 301 22.78 1.66 -10.98
C GLY A 301 21.44 2.40 -10.83
N MET A 302 20.32 1.75 -11.15
CA MET A 302 18.98 2.33 -10.99
C MET A 302 18.52 2.33 -9.51
N LYS A 303 17.64 3.27 -9.17
CA LYS A 303 17.06 3.45 -7.83
C LYS A 303 15.52 3.37 -7.93
N LEU A 304 14.82 2.84 -6.93
CA LEU A 304 13.35 2.80 -6.96
C LEU A 304 12.77 4.17 -6.59
N VAL A 305 13.21 4.73 -5.47
CA VAL A 305 12.65 5.96 -4.94
C VAL A 305 13.76 6.86 -4.42
N ARG A 306 13.71 8.15 -4.78
CA ARG A 306 14.51 9.20 -4.14
C ARG A 306 13.66 10.37 -3.75
N HIS A 307 13.86 10.85 -2.53
CA HIS A 307 13.28 12.11 -2.10
C HIS A 307 14.38 13.09 -1.72
N TYR A 308 14.35 14.27 -2.35
CA TYR A 308 15.20 15.40 -2.02
C TYR A 308 14.34 16.41 -1.27
N GLY A 309 14.38 16.33 0.05
CA GLY A 309 13.69 17.27 0.91
C GLY A 309 14.42 18.61 1.01
N SER A 310 13.85 19.54 1.77
CA SER A 310 14.52 20.80 2.08
C SER A 310 15.58 20.65 3.18
N GLY A 311 16.66 21.42 3.09
CA GLY A 311 17.71 21.41 4.12
C GLY A 311 17.26 21.91 5.50
N VAL A 312 16.11 22.62 5.58
CA VAL A 312 15.56 23.19 6.81
C VAL A 312 14.03 23.01 6.81
N ILE A 313 13.49 22.34 7.84
CA ILE A 313 12.04 22.34 8.09
C ILE A 313 11.64 23.68 8.70
N GLU A 314 11.38 24.68 7.87
CA GLU A 314 10.75 25.92 8.32
C GLU A 314 9.27 25.69 8.68
N ALA A 315 8.74 26.53 9.58
CA ALA A 315 7.34 26.48 9.96
C ALA A 315 6.43 26.77 8.74
N GLY A 316 5.95 25.72 8.11
CA GLY A 316 5.15 25.80 6.89
C GLY A 316 5.80 25.28 5.63
N SER A 317 6.94 24.57 5.70
CA SER A 317 7.55 23.85 4.56
C SER A 317 7.16 22.36 4.48
N ALA A 318 6.10 21.96 5.18
CA ALA A 318 5.77 20.56 5.47
C ALA A 318 5.88 19.60 4.27
N GLU A 319 6.94 18.78 4.30
CA GLU A 319 7.15 17.69 3.37
C GLU A 319 6.56 16.39 3.92
N ASP A 320 5.44 15.93 3.35
CA ASP A 320 4.73 14.73 3.78
C ASP A 320 4.68 13.74 2.62
N VAL A 321 5.31 12.58 2.79
CA VAL A 321 5.40 11.52 1.78
C VAL A 321 4.72 10.25 2.28
N THR A 322 3.87 9.65 1.45
CA THR A 322 3.17 8.39 1.79
C THR A 322 3.28 7.35 0.69
N TYR A 323 3.68 6.14 1.09
CA TYR A 323 3.59 4.91 0.30
C TYR A 323 2.58 3.97 0.98
N ASP A 324 1.54 3.55 0.26
CA ASP A 324 0.49 2.67 0.81
C ASP A 324 0.09 1.59 -0.18
N GLY A 325 0.24 0.32 0.20
CA GLY A 325 -0.16 -0.81 -0.65
C GLY A 325 0.73 -1.05 -1.88
N CYS A 326 1.92 -0.44 -1.94
CA CYS A 326 2.81 -0.55 -3.09
C CYS A 326 3.63 -1.85 -3.09
N THR A 327 4.04 -2.30 -4.28
CA THR A 327 5.06 -3.33 -4.46
C THR A 327 6.35 -2.71 -4.97
N PHE A 328 7.45 -2.98 -4.30
CA PHE A 328 8.80 -2.54 -4.65
C PHE A 328 9.61 -3.77 -5.02
N GLU A 329 10.11 -3.84 -6.24
CA GLU A 329 10.84 -4.99 -6.75
C GLU A 329 12.20 -4.58 -7.30
N CYS A 330 13.25 -5.27 -6.85
CA CYS A 330 14.57 -5.13 -7.40
C CYS A 330 15.10 -6.48 -7.85
N THR A 331 15.41 -6.64 -9.14
CA THR A 331 15.99 -7.89 -9.65
C THR A 331 17.51 -7.85 -9.68
N ILE A 332 18.13 -6.79 -9.17
CA ILE A 332 19.57 -6.57 -9.19
C ILE A 332 20.16 -7.10 -7.87
N PRO A 333 21.03 -8.12 -7.90
CA PRO A 333 21.68 -8.59 -6.68
C PRO A 333 22.48 -7.47 -6.01
N ASN A 334 22.35 -7.34 -4.68
CA ASN A 334 23.09 -6.40 -3.84
C ASN A 334 22.85 -4.89 -4.09
N ALA A 335 21.80 -4.49 -4.81
CA ALA A 335 21.48 -3.07 -4.93
C ALA A 335 21.14 -2.47 -3.54
N ARG A 336 21.84 -1.38 -3.18
CA ARG A 336 21.63 -0.60 -1.94
C ARG A 336 20.84 0.67 -2.24
N GLU A 337 20.17 1.21 -1.21
CA GLU A 337 19.43 2.49 -1.22
C GLU A 337 18.30 2.53 -2.25
N LEU A 338 17.39 1.58 -2.19
CA LEU A 338 16.35 1.51 -3.19
C LEU A 338 15.14 2.38 -2.84
N VAL A 339 14.76 2.46 -1.56
CA VAL A 339 13.68 3.34 -1.10
C VAL A 339 14.17 4.20 0.05
N GLY A 340 14.46 5.46 -0.26
CA GLY A 340 15.03 6.36 0.72
C GLY A 340 15.07 7.82 0.29
N PRO A 341 15.32 8.72 1.25
CA PRO A 341 15.71 10.08 0.94
C PRO A 341 17.11 10.08 0.33
N ALA A 342 17.35 11.02 -0.57
CA ALA A 342 18.69 11.32 -1.05
C ALA A 342 19.32 12.46 -0.23
N ASP A 343 18.51 13.45 0.17
CA ASP A 343 18.90 14.56 1.05
C ASP A 343 17.65 15.22 1.65
N GLY A 344 17.83 16.10 2.65
CA GLY A 344 16.82 17.00 3.17
C GLY A 344 15.85 16.41 4.22
N ALA A 345 14.93 17.23 4.72
CA ALA A 345 14.19 16.96 5.94
C ALA A 345 12.68 16.87 5.72
N PHE A 346 12.07 15.77 6.18
CA PHE A 346 10.64 15.50 5.97
C PHE A 346 9.83 15.69 7.24
N ARG A 347 8.67 16.36 7.15
CA ARG A 347 7.76 16.43 8.29
C ARG A 347 7.21 15.05 8.62
N SER A 348 6.68 14.33 7.64
CA SER A 348 6.20 12.98 7.89
C SER A 348 6.46 12.06 6.72
N VAL A 349 6.79 10.81 7.06
CA VAL A 349 7.05 9.75 6.10
C VAL A 349 6.29 8.54 6.57
N THR A 350 5.40 8.05 5.73
CA THR A 350 4.59 6.86 6.02
C THR A 350 4.78 5.84 4.92
N ILE A 351 5.30 4.67 5.26
CA ILE A 351 5.44 3.51 4.37
C ILE A 351 4.68 2.38 5.02
N ARG A 352 3.55 1.98 4.42
CA ARG A 352 2.69 0.97 5.03
C ARG A 352 2.01 0.03 4.06
N ASN A 353 1.70 -1.16 4.54
CA ASN A 353 1.01 -2.21 3.76
C ASN A 353 1.73 -2.54 2.43
N CYS A 354 3.02 -2.25 2.31
CA CYS A 354 3.78 -2.45 1.09
C CYS A 354 4.48 -3.81 1.07
N ASN A 355 4.75 -4.31 -0.13
CA ASN A 355 5.52 -5.52 -0.38
C ASN A 355 6.87 -5.17 -1.01
N PHE A 356 7.96 -5.62 -0.42
CA PHE A 356 9.33 -5.39 -0.87
C PHE A 356 9.95 -6.73 -1.27
N ILE A 357 10.39 -6.84 -2.52
CA ILE A 357 10.98 -8.04 -3.11
C ILE A 357 12.42 -7.72 -3.49
N ASN A 358 13.37 -8.38 -2.81
CA ASN A 358 14.81 -8.23 -3.01
C ASN A 358 15.31 -6.78 -2.88
N THR A 359 14.65 -5.98 -2.04
CA THR A 359 14.92 -4.55 -1.84
C THR A 359 14.77 -4.18 -0.36
N ASN A 360 15.41 -3.09 0.04
CA ASN A 360 15.44 -2.58 1.42
C ASN A 360 14.68 -1.26 1.55
N ILE A 361 14.25 -0.96 2.78
CA ILE A 361 13.83 0.39 3.16
C ILE A 361 15.03 1.05 3.82
N GLU A 362 15.46 2.20 3.28
CA GLU A 362 16.60 2.95 3.79
C GLU A 362 16.20 4.40 4.00
N TRP A 363 15.59 4.68 5.15
CA TRP A 363 15.09 6.01 5.49
C TRP A 363 15.95 6.65 6.58
N GLN A 364 17.16 7.05 6.21
CA GLN A 364 18.08 7.76 7.08
C GLN A 364 18.06 9.25 6.72
N VAL A 365 17.23 10.05 7.39
CA VAL A 365 17.20 11.49 7.14
C VAL A 365 17.40 12.32 8.37
N THR A 366 18.16 13.38 8.16
CA THR A 366 18.28 14.52 9.05
C THR A 366 16.98 15.31 9.08
N ALA A 367 16.65 15.79 10.27
CA ALA A 367 15.51 16.61 10.62
C ALA A 367 14.08 16.06 10.44
N SER A 368 13.83 14.73 10.36
CA SER A 368 12.45 14.24 10.15
C SER A 368 11.58 14.17 11.40
N ARG A 369 10.36 14.74 11.37
CA ARG A 369 9.47 14.77 12.57
C ARG A 369 8.75 13.46 12.84
N GLN A 370 8.25 12.78 11.82
CA GLN A 370 7.51 11.54 12.03
C GLN A 370 7.85 10.52 10.95
N GLN A 371 8.28 9.33 11.38
CA GLN A 371 8.54 8.21 10.49
C GLN A 371 7.69 7.02 10.92
N ARG A 372 6.87 6.50 10.00
CA ARG A 372 5.98 5.37 10.21
C ARG A 372 6.27 4.31 9.16
N ILE A 373 6.82 3.17 9.59
CA ILE A 373 7.09 2.00 8.76
C ILE A 373 6.25 0.85 9.31
N GLU A 374 5.08 0.62 8.73
CA GLU A 374 4.02 -0.19 9.34
C GLU A 374 3.48 -1.31 8.43
N ASN A 375 3.33 -2.52 8.96
CA ASN A 375 2.65 -3.63 8.27
C ASN A 375 3.21 -3.96 6.87
N ASN A 376 4.51 -3.77 6.66
CA ASN A 376 5.15 -4.09 5.40
C ASN A 376 5.64 -5.54 5.38
N THR A 377 5.66 -6.16 4.21
CA THR A 377 6.33 -7.45 3.98
C THR A 377 7.59 -7.22 3.17
N LEU A 378 8.73 -7.71 3.65
CA LEU A 378 10.01 -7.64 2.97
C LEU A 378 10.58 -9.05 2.81
N THR A 379 10.90 -9.42 1.58
CA THR A 379 11.38 -10.75 1.21
C THR A 379 12.66 -10.66 0.40
N TRP A 380 13.65 -11.48 0.74
CA TRP A 380 14.90 -11.59 0.00
C TRP A 380 15.18 -13.03 -0.37
N THR A 381 15.20 -13.30 -1.67
CA THR A 381 15.63 -14.56 -2.28
C THR A 381 17.10 -14.52 -2.71
N VAL A 382 17.73 -13.35 -2.65
CA VAL A 382 19.16 -13.12 -2.82
C VAL A 382 19.76 -12.61 -1.50
N PRO A 383 21.08 -12.76 -1.25
CA PRO A 383 21.68 -12.28 -0.02
C PRO A 383 21.37 -10.79 0.24
N ALA A 384 20.89 -10.49 1.45
CA ALA A 384 20.49 -9.13 1.83
C ALA A 384 21.56 -8.45 2.68
N ALA A 385 21.99 -7.24 2.32
CA ALA A 385 22.90 -6.49 3.19
C ALA A 385 22.19 -6.12 4.51
N ASN A 386 21.07 -5.38 4.45
CA ASN A 386 20.22 -5.00 5.58
C ASN A 386 18.74 -5.01 5.16
N GLY A 387 17.82 -5.25 6.10
CA GLY A 387 16.38 -5.26 5.85
C GLY A 387 15.74 -3.87 5.86
N ILE A 388 15.31 -3.41 7.03
CA ILE A 388 14.86 -2.02 7.25
C ILE A 388 15.99 -1.27 7.94
N SER A 389 16.38 -0.14 7.38
CA SER A 389 17.30 0.82 7.98
C SER A 389 16.58 2.15 8.07
N CYS A 390 16.34 2.64 9.29
CA CYS A 390 15.67 3.91 9.52
C CYS A 390 16.41 4.69 10.60
N GLY A 391 16.29 6.01 10.56
CA GLY A 391 16.89 6.85 11.59
C GLY A 391 16.10 8.10 11.88
N ALA A 392 15.91 8.37 13.17
CA ALA A 392 15.36 9.63 13.65
C ALA A 392 16.54 10.57 13.92
N VAL A 393 16.68 11.59 13.10
CA VAL A 393 17.71 12.61 13.26
C VAL A 393 17.01 13.96 13.22
N PHE A 394 17.22 14.78 14.25
CA PHE A 394 16.77 16.18 14.46
C PHE A 394 15.27 16.54 14.40
N GLY A 395 14.86 17.34 15.37
CA GLY A 395 13.72 18.26 15.36
C GLY A 395 14.17 19.48 16.16
N ASP A 396 13.45 20.60 16.12
CA ASP A 396 13.67 21.63 17.15
C ASP A 396 13.21 21.10 18.51
N ALA A 397 13.67 21.69 19.63
CA ALA A 397 13.28 21.26 20.97
C ALA A 397 11.75 21.31 21.24
N THR A 398 10.95 21.88 20.33
CA THR A 398 9.50 22.05 20.49
C THR A 398 8.69 20.93 19.85
N THR A 399 9.23 20.27 18.82
CA THR A 399 8.52 19.23 18.05
C THR A 399 9.22 17.89 18.23
N LYS A 400 8.85 17.18 19.30
CA LYS A 400 9.46 15.89 19.60
C LYS A 400 9.13 14.87 18.49
N PRO A 401 10.12 14.40 17.70
CA PRO A 401 9.92 13.43 16.66
C PRO A 401 9.58 12.04 17.21
N GLU A 402 8.87 11.29 16.38
CA GLU A 402 8.38 9.95 16.67
C GLU A 402 8.79 9.00 15.54
N LEU A 403 9.45 7.89 15.89
CA LEU A 403 9.75 6.79 14.98
C LEU A 403 8.90 5.57 15.37
N ILE A 404 8.12 5.07 14.42
CA ILE A 404 7.29 3.87 14.57
C ILE A 404 7.70 2.85 13.51
N VAL A 405 8.18 1.70 13.95
CA VAL A 405 8.47 0.52 13.12
C VAL A 405 7.64 -0.63 13.67
N ARG A 406 6.46 -0.88 13.08
CA ARG A 406 5.48 -1.82 13.66
C ARG A 406 4.91 -2.82 12.66
N GLY A 407 4.73 -4.07 13.09
CA GLY A 407 3.93 -5.04 12.34
C GLY A 407 4.59 -5.52 11.04
N ASN A 408 5.88 -5.24 10.83
CA ASN A 408 6.57 -5.61 9.60
C ASN A 408 6.98 -7.08 9.64
N ARG A 409 6.96 -7.74 8.47
CA ARG A 409 7.43 -9.12 8.28
C ARG A 409 8.65 -9.12 7.36
N LEU A 410 9.81 -9.49 7.91
CA LEU A 410 11.08 -9.55 7.19
C LEU A 410 11.53 -11.01 7.07
N LEU A 411 11.77 -11.48 5.85
CA LEU A 411 12.21 -12.85 5.56
C LEU A 411 13.35 -12.87 4.54
N ALA A 412 14.56 -13.23 4.96
CA ALA A 412 15.71 -13.42 4.08
C ALA A 412 16.07 -14.91 3.95
N THR A 413 15.65 -15.56 2.86
CA THR A 413 15.90 -17.00 2.67
C THR A 413 17.34 -17.31 2.24
N ALA A 414 18.02 -16.35 1.62
CA ALA A 414 19.41 -16.46 1.20
C ALA A 414 20.41 -15.89 2.23
N GLY A 415 19.94 -15.60 3.44
CA GLY A 415 20.73 -14.94 4.48
C GLY A 415 20.75 -13.41 4.36
N GLY A 416 20.75 -12.72 5.49
CA GLY A 416 21.00 -11.28 5.56
C GLY A 416 21.82 -10.88 6.80
N THR A 417 22.34 -9.65 6.83
CA THR A 417 23.15 -9.19 7.98
C THR A 417 22.26 -8.73 9.12
N VAL A 418 21.48 -7.66 8.92
CA VAL A 418 20.61 -7.08 9.96
C VAL A 418 19.18 -6.99 9.47
N GLY A 419 18.22 -7.43 10.27
CA GLY A 419 16.79 -7.28 10.01
C GLY A 419 16.36 -5.81 10.08
N ILE A 420 16.39 -5.21 11.28
CA ILE A 420 15.99 -3.82 11.51
C ILE A 420 17.14 -3.04 12.16
N THR A 421 17.63 -2.02 11.48
CA THR A 421 18.56 -1.02 12.00
C THR A 421 17.79 0.25 12.36
N VAL A 422 17.95 0.72 13.60
CA VAL A 422 17.46 2.03 14.05
C VAL A 422 18.66 2.88 14.46
N PHE A 423 18.83 4.01 13.79
CA PHE A 423 19.93 4.93 14.01
C PHE A 423 19.45 6.30 14.52
N ASN A 424 20.04 6.77 15.61
CA ASN A 424 19.75 8.08 16.18
C ASN A 424 21.05 8.84 16.44
N SER A 425 21.38 9.82 15.59
CA SER A 425 22.64 10.56 15.76
C SER A 425 22.59 11.65 16.84
N ASP A 426 21.41 12.13 17.21
CA ASP A 426 21.24 13.15 18.26
C ASP A 426 20.02 12.85 19.17
N GLY A 427 20.32 12.32 20.35
CA GLY A 427 19.36 11.91 21.37
C GLY A 427 18.68 13.08 22.08
N THR A 428 19.03 14.33 21.79
CA THR A 428 18.34 15.49 22.38
C THR A 428 16.91 15.61 21.88
N TYR A 429 16.61 15.07 20.68
CA TYR A 429 15.41 15.46 19.97
C TYR A 429 14.32 14.39 19.92
N CYS A 430 14.61 13.09 19.80
CA CYS A 430 13.59 12.02 19.70
C CYS A 430 12.87 11.72 21.03
N ASP A 431 11.53 11.82 21.09
CA ASP A 431 10.76 11.51 22.33
C ASP A 431 10.75 10.00 22.59
N ALA A 432 10.45 9.24 21.53
CA ALA A 432 10.19 7.82 21.61
C ALA A 432 10.40 7.12 20.27
N GLU A 433 10.98 5.92 20.34
CA GLU A 433 11.10 4.98 19.23
C GLU A 433 10.27 3.72 19.56
N TYR A 434 9.29 3.40 18.73
CA TYR A 434 8.41 2.24 18.90
C TYR A 434 8.74 1.17 17.88
N ILE A 435 9.32 0.06 18.33
CA ILE A 435 9.72 -1.08 17.50
C ILE A 435 8.90 -2.29 17.95
N GLU A 436 7.76 -2.53 17.31
CA GLU A 436 6.74 -3.40 17.90
C GLU A 436 6.12 -4.40 16.92
N ASN A 437 5.77 -5.60 17.39
CA ASN A 437 5.05 -6.61 16.61
C ASN A 437 5.73 -6.98 15.27
N ASN A 438 7.04 -6.78 15.12
CA ASN A 438 7.76 -7.14 13.90
C ASN A 438 8.13 -8.63 13.94
N ARG A 439 8.16 -9.29 12.78
CA ARG A 439 8.64 -10.67 12.62
C ARG A 439 9.86 -10.69 11.72
N ILE A 440 11.00 -11.14 12.23
CA ILE A 440 12.29 -11.11 11.55
C ILE A 440 12.81 -12.54 11.44
N GLN A 441 13.25 -12.97 10.25
CA GLN A 441 13.77 -14.32 10.02
C GLN A 441 14.83 -14.33 8.92
N GLY A 442 15.89 -15.12 9.12
CA GLY A 442 16.94 -15.35 8.12
C GLY A 442 18.07 -14.31 8.12
N PHE A 443 18.17 -13.48 9.16
CA PHE A 443 19.25 -12.52 9.36
C PHE A 443 20.22 -13.01 10.43
N SER A 444 21.50 -12.62 10.36
CA SER A 444 22.49 -12.91 11.42
C SER A 444 22.29 -12.04 12.67
N ALA A 445 21.66 -10.88 12.50
CA ALA A 445 21.17 -10.01 13.56
C ALA A 445 19.73 -9.58 13.32
N ASP A 446 18.88 -9.64 14.34
CA ASP A 446 17.50 -9.17 14.21
C ASP A 446 17.44 -7.65 14.31
N PHE A 447 18.17 -7.07 15.28
CA PHE A 447 18.19 -5.63 15.52
C PHE A 447 19.62 -5.07 15.63
N ASP A 448 19.82 -3.87 15.07
CA ASP A 448 20.99 -3.02 15.32
C ASP A 448 20.53 -1.62 15.73
N LEU A 449 20.66 -1.34 17.02
CA LEU A 449 20.13 -0.14 17.66
C LEU A 449 21.29 0.79 18.02
N LYS A 450 21.41 1.90 17.29
CA LYS A 450 22.51 2.84 17.42
C LYS A 450 22.01 4.17 17.94
N ALA A 451 22.66 4.71 18.98
CA ALA A 451 22.63 6.15 19.20
C ALA A 451 24.03 6.71 19.47
N THR A 452 24.38 7.79 18.77
CA THR A 452 25.75 8.36 18.77
C THR A 452 25.86 9.73 19.42
N ALA A 453 24.79 10.22 20.05
CA ALA A 453 24.72 11.60 20.52
C ALA A 453 25.64 11.87 21.72
N ALA A 454 26.60 12.77 21.55
CA ALA A 454 27.53 13.17 22.61
C ALA A 454 26.94 14.20 23.61
N SER A 455 25.82 14.85 23.25
CA SER A 455 25.32 16.08 23.90
C SER A 455 23.84 16.07 24.31
N ALA A 456 23.16 14.92 24.26
CA ALA A 456 21.73 14.86 24.59
C ALA A 456 21.48 15.31 26.03
N SER A 457 20.55 16.24 26.27
CA SER A 457 20.08 16.62 27.61
C SER A 457 18.88 15.77 28.08
N VAL A 458 18.31 14.96 27.18
CA VAL A 458 17.12 14.11 27.41
C VAL A 458 17.48 12.64 27.15
N SER A 459 16.94 11.72 27.95
CA SER A 459 17.09 10.28 27.74
C SER A 459 16.19 9.79 26.60
N LEU A 460 16.80 9.27 25.53
CA LEU A 460 16.09 8.56 24.46
C LEU A 460 15.31 7.37 25.02
N ARG A 461 14.00 7.30 24.75
CA ARG A 461 13.14 6.17 25.12
C ARG A 461 12.90 5.28 23.92
N ARG A 462 13.23 3.99 24.02
CA ARG A 462 12.99 2.98 22.99
C ARG A 462 12.10 1.87 23.55
N TYR A 463 11.02 1.56 22.85
CA TYR A 463 10.09 0.49 23.20
C TYR A 463 10.22 -0.63 22.19
N MET A 464 10.72 -1.78 22.63
CA MET A 464 10.81 -3.01 21.84
C MET A 464 9.77 -3.99 22.35
N ARG A 465 8.63 -4.11 21.67
CA ARG A 465 7.51 -4.92 22.17
C ARG A 465 7.04 -6.00 21.22
N ASN A 466 6.76 -7.20 21.72
CA ASN A 466 6.04 -8.24 21.00
C ASN A 466 6.65 -8.63 19.63
N ASN A 467 7.95 -8.42 19.43
CA ASN A 467 8.64 -8.82 18.20
C ASN A 467 8.95 -10.33 18.21
N THR A 468 8.96 -10.96 17.04
CA THR A 468 9.42 -12.34 16.82
C THR A 468 10.78 -12.32 16.12
N LEU A 469 11.79 -12.90 16.76
CA LEU A 469 13.20 -12.80 16.38
C LEU A 469 13.74 -14.13 15.86
N GLY A 470 14.37 -14.12 14.70
CA GLY A 470 14.90 -15.31 14.05
C GLY A 470 16.18 -15.78 14.73
N ALA A 471 17.16 -14.90 14.86
CA ALA A 471 18.46 -15.21 15.45
C ALA A 471 18.47 -15.04 16.99
N GLY A 472 17.64 -14.14 17.51
CA GLY A 472 17.65 -13.67 18.88
C GLY A 472 18.84 -12.77 19.21
N SER A 473 19.49 -12.16 18.20
CA SER A 473 20.66 -11.28 18.37
C SER A 473 20.26 -9.81 18.17
N VAL A 474 20.62 -8.98 19.16
CA VAL A 474 20.35 -7.54 19.18
C VAL A 474 21.62 -6.81 19.56
N PHE A 475 22.06 -5.90 18.68
CA PHE A 475 23.17 -5.01 18.97
C PHE A 475 22.64 -3.68 19.50
N VAL A 476 23.25 -3.20 20.58
CA VAL A 476 22.93 -1.89 21.18
C VAL A 476 24.23 -1.09 21.32
N SER A 477 24.38 -0.07 20.47
CA SER A 477 25.49 0.87 20.56
C SER A 477 25.09 2.05 21.45
N HIS A 478 25.86 2.27 22.51
CA HIS A 478 25.65 3.36 23.47
C HIS A 478 26.44 4.61 23.06
N PRO A 479 25.94 5.82 23.37
CA PRO A 479 26.69 7.05 23.13
C PRO A 479 27.97 7.08 23.99
N THR A 480 29.01 7.71 23.46
CA THR A 480 30.34 7.79 24.09
C THR A 480 30.39 8.71 25.31
N SER A 481 29.40 9.60 25.52
CA SER A 481 29.33 10.49 26.66
C SER A 481 27.90 10.79 27.12
N GLY A 482 27.67 10.73 28.43
CA GLY A 482 26.80 11.68 29.14
C GLY A 482 25.31 11.38 29.30
N ASN A 483 24.66 10.48 28.56
CA ASN A 483 23.25 10.15 28.85
C ASN A 483 22.81 8.73 28.48
N ARG A 484 21.94 8.16 29.33
CA ARG A 484 21.46 6.77 29.25
C ARG A 484 20.30 6.67 28.25
N GLN A 485 20.40 5.73 27.29
CA GLN A 485 19.24 5.25 26.54
C GLN A 485 18.39 4.38 27.47
N VAL A 486 17.06 4.55 27.45
CA VAL A 486 16.13 3.66 28.16
C VAL A 486 15.46 2.76 27.15
N ILE A 487 15.86 1.49 27.12
CA ILE A 487 15.24 0.48 26.25
C ILE A 487 14.29 -0.36 27.09
N THR A 488 12.99 -0.22 26.82
CA THR A 488 11.95 -1.07 27.39
C THR A 488 11.71 -2.26 26.47
N VAL A 489 12.01 -3.47 26.95
CA VAL A 489 11.83 -4.73 26.20
C VAL A 489 10.68 -5.52 26.82
N GLU A 490 9.65 -5.86 26.04
CA GLU A 490 8.43 -6.50 26.55
C GLU A 490 7.84 -7.50 25.55
N GLY A 491 7.46 -8.70 25.99
CA GLY A 491 6.71 -9.67 25.17
C GLY A 491 7.41 -10.19 23.89
N ASN A 492 8.66 -9.83 23.62
CA ASN A 492 9.41 -10.33 22.46
C ASN A 492 9.67 -11.83 22.61
N ARG A 493 9.71 -12.53 21.48
CA ARG A 493 9.93 -13.98 21.41
C ARG A 493 10.93 -14.31 20.32
N LYS A 494 11.63 -15.43 20.44
CA LYS A 494 12.34 -16.05 19.32
C LYS A 494 11.37 -16.76 18.39
N ALA A 495 11.84 -17.18 17.22
CA ALA A 495 11.05 -17.91 16.23
C ALA A 495 10.49 -19.24 16.75
N ASP A 496 11.12 -19.85 17.77
CA ASP A 496 10.64 -21.06 18.47
C ASP A 496 9.57 -20.77 19.55
N GLY A 497 9.17 -19.51 19.72
CA GLY A 497 8.17 -19.05 20.70
C GLY A 497 8.71 -18.73 22.10
N THR A 498 9.99 -19.03 22.37
CA THR A 498 10.63 -18.71 23.66
C THR A 498 10.75 -17.20 23.86
N LEU A 499 10.57 -16.71 25.09
CA LEU A 499 10.67 -15.27 25.37
C LEU A 499 12.11 -14.75 25.14
N TRP A 500 12.21 -13.54 24.62
CA TRP A 500 13.46 -12.83 24.38
C TRP A 500 13.51 -11.47 25.12
N PRO A 501 14.64 -11.12 25.76
CA PRO A 501 15.84 -11.94 25.94
C PRO A 501 15.55 -13.13 26.87
N LYS A 502 16.13 -14.30 26.59
CA LYS A 502 16.15 -15.42 27.54
C LYS A 502 16.91 -14.89 28.75
N ARG A 503 16.24 -14.76 29.90
CA ARG A 503 16.84 -14.21 31.12
C ARG A 503 18.11 -14.98 31.46
N THR A 504 19.25 -14.44 31.08
CA THR A 504 20.54 -14.76 31.69
C THR A 504 20.86 -13.54 32.53
N PHE A 505 20.82 -13.67 33.85
CA PHE A 505 21.25 -12.62 34.79
C PHE A 505 22.77 -12.44 34.72
N ALA A 506 23.31 -12.12 33.54
CA ALA A 506 24.72 -11.82 33.36
C ALA A 506 24.94 -10.35 33.74
N ASN A 507 25.57 -10.14 34.90
CA ASN A 507 26.37 -8.98 35.31
C ASN A 507 26.20 -7.72 34.45
N TYR A 508 25.19 -6.91 34.77
CA TYR A 508 25.25 -5.49 34.44
C TYR A 508 26.19 -4.82 35.45
N GLY A 509 27.23 -4.16 34.94
CA GLY A 509 28.26 -3.48 35.74
C GLY A 509 27.70 -2.39 36.67
N SER A 510 28.50 -2.05 37.68
CA SER A 510 28.19 -1.14 38.78
C SER A 510 27.43 0.13 38.37
N GLY A 511 26.35 0.43 39.11
CA GLY A 511 25.52 1.64 38.95
C GLY A 511 24.24 1.48 38.12
N GLN A 512 23.82 0.24 37.82
CA GLN A 512 22.54 -0.06 37.16
C GLN A 512 21.53 -0.63 38.16
N THR A 513 20.40 0.06 38.34
CA THR A 513 19.25 -0.41 39.12
C THR A 513 18.55 -1.55 38.37
N ALA A 514 18.62 -2.76 38.93
CA ALA A 514 17.89 -3.91 38.40
C ALA A 514 16.43 -3.87 38.87
N PHE A 515 15.49 -3.58 37.96
CA PHE A 515 14.08 -3.89 38.14
C PHE A 515 13.77 -5.19 37.38
N ALA A 516 13.59 -6.29 38.11
CA ALA A 516 13.16 -7.56 37.54
C ALA A 516 11.65 -7.53 37.27
N ARG A 517 11.24 -7.44 35.98
CA ARG A 517 9.84 -7.40 35.53
C ARG A 517 9.29 -8.80 35.20
N THR A 518 8.27 -9.31 35.90
CA THR A 518 7.53 -10.56 35.55
C THR A 518 6.01 -10.38 35.49
N GLU A 519 5.36 -11.04 34.53
CA GLU A 519 3.94 -10.95 34.15
C GLU A 519 3.10 -11.96 34.95
N LEU A 520 1.89 -11.56 35.35
CA LEU A 520 0.70 -12.36 35.76
C LEU A 520 0.92 -13.64 36.61
N PHE A 521 0.49 -13.57 37.88
CA PHE A 521 0.39 -14.61 38.92
C PHE A 521 0.35 -16.08 38.44
N PRO A 522 1.12 -17.00 39.07
CA PRO A 522 1.21 -17.12 40.53
C PRO A 522 2.64 -16.93 41.10
N ALA A 523 2.70 -16.22 42.24
CA ALA A 523 3.75 -16.21 43.28
C ALA A 523 5.16 -16.71 42.92
N SER A 524 6.09 -15.77 42.73
CA SER A 524 7.41 -15.73 43.40
C SER A 524 8.31 -14.69 42.74
N ALA A 525 8.80 -13.71 43.50
CA ALA A 525 9.92 -12.88 43.09
C ALA A 525 11.14 -13.40 43.87
N LEU A 526 12.15 -13.93 43.15
CA LEU A 526 13.35 -14.62 43.65
C LEU A 526 13.15 -16.06 44.19
N ILE A 527 12.55 -16.99 43.42
CA ILE A 527 12.95 -18.40 43.55
C ILE A 527 14.21 -18.59 42.71
N ASP A 528 15.36 -18.59 43.38
CA ASP A 528 16.44 -19.48 42.96
C ASP A 528 16.77 -20.35 44.17
N GLY A 529 16.75 -21.67 44.00
CA GLY A 529 17.26 -22.59 45.00
C GLY A 529 18.78 -22.48 45.20
N SER A 530 19.39 -21.37 44.79
CA SER A 530 20.75 -20.99 45.15
C SER A 530 20.75 -20.42 46.55
N THR A 531 21.79 -20.75 47.28
CA THR A 531 21.87 -20.51 48.72
C THR A 531 22.01 -19.03 49.10
N SER A 532 22.16 -18.13 48.13
CA SER A 532 22.38 -16.68 48.32
C SER A 532 21.76 -15.86 47.17
N GLY A 533 20.42 -15.72 47.17
CA GLY A 533 19.66 -15.07 46.07
C GLY A 533 19.97 -13.59 45.82
N PHE A 534 20.21 -12.79 46.87
CA PHE A 534 20.62 -11.38 46.79
C PHE A 534 21.79 -11.09 47.73
N TYR A 535 22.79 -10.36 47.24
CA TYR A 535 23.91 -9.84 48.04
C TYR A 535 24.28 -8.42 47.59
N SER A 536 24.39 -7.49 48.55
CA SER A 536 24.93 -6.16 48.29
C SER A 536 26.45 -6.20 48.13
N SER A 537 27.06 -5.20 47.48
CA SER A 537 28.52 -5.00 47.49
C SER A 537 29.03 -4.71 48.91
N ASN A 538 30.33 -4.92 49.17
CA ASN A 538 30.94 -4.68 50.48
C ASN A 538 31.01 -3.18 50.81
N PHE A 539 30.29 -2.73 51.85
CA PHE A 539 30.34 -1.34 52.32
C PHE A 539 31.03 -1.22 53.70
N ASN A 540 31.70 -0.09 53.92
CA ASN A 540 32.45 0.23 55.15
C ASN A 540 31.64 1.11 56.12
N THR A 541 30.36 0.78 56.36
CA THR A 541 29.40 1.42 57.29
C THR A 541 28.65 2.68 56.78
N GLY A 542 27.34 2.74 57.08
CA GLY A 542 26.53 3.98 57.05
C GLY A 542 25.59 4.21 55.84
N GLN A 543 25.45 3.26 54.91
CA GLN A 543 24.56 3.41 53.74
C GLN A 543 23.30 2.54 53.86
N ASP A 544 22.18 3.09 53.39
CA ASP A 544 20.95 2.34 53.18
C ASP A 544 21.09 1.46 51.93
N GLU A 545 20.82 0.17 52.07
CA GLU A 545 20.71 -0.76 50.95
C GLU A 545 19.25 -1.15 50.73
N TRP A 546 18.87 -1.51 49.51
CA TRP A 546 17.51 -1.94 49.25
C TRP A 546 17.42 -3.05 48.20
N VAL A 547 16.39 -3.87 48.35
CA VAL A 547 15.92 -4.84 47.35
C VAL A 547 14.45 -4.58 47.08
N GLY A 548 13.99 -4.68 45.84
CA GLY A 548 12.59 -4.40 45.51
C GLY A 548 12.02 -5.20 44.35
N VAL A 549 10.70 -5.18 44.25
CA VAL A 549 9.87 -5.83 43.24
C VAL A 549 9.06 -4.76 42.52
N ASP A 550 9.11 -4.78 41.20
CA ASP A 550 8.23 -4.01 40.30
C ASP A 550 7.03 -4.91 39.93
N LEU A 551 5.83 -4.51 40.36
CA LEU A 551 4.58 -5.25 40.18
C LEU A 551 3.98 -5.08 38.77
N ARG A 552 4.60 -4.24 37.92
CA ARG A 552 4.19 -3.85 36.55
C ARG A 552 2.92 -3.02 36.45
N TYR A 553 1.91 -3.31 37.27
CA TYR A 553 0.66 -2.59 37.35
C TYR A 553 0.36 -2.26 38.81
N ARG A 554 -0.47 -1.24 39.01
CA ARG A 554 -0.96 -0.93 40.35
C ARG A 554 -1.79 -2.10 40.86
N GLN A 555 -1.32 -2.74 41.93
CA GLN A 555 -1.95 -3.89 42.56
C GLN A 555 -2.19 -3.60 44.03
N VAL A 556 -3.28 -4.16 44.57
CA VAL A 556 -3.54 -4.16 46.01
C VAL A 556 -2.69 -5.25 46.65
N ILE A 557 -1.74 -4.85 47.48
CA ILE A 557 -0.84 -5.73 48.23
C ILE A 557 -1.06 -5.54 49.73
N GLY A 558 -0.74 -6.56 50.53
CA GLY A 558 -0.88 -6.47 51.99
C GLY A 558 0.10 -7.34 52.77
N GLU A 559 1.02 -8.00 52.07
CA GLU A 559 1.99 -8.88 52.68
C GLU A 559 3.31 -8.89 51.89
N VAL A 560 4.42 -8.96 52.63
CA VAL A 560 5.76 -9.24 52.13
C VAL A 560 6.35 -10.42 52.91
N VAL A 561 7.08 -11.30 52.24
CA VAL A 561 7.82 -12.41 52.88
C VAL A 561 9.30 -12.26 52.57
N VAL A 562 10.14 -12.35 53.60
CA VAL A 562 11.58 -12.17 53.48
C VAL A 562 12.28 -13.39 54.06
N SER A 563 13.20 -13.98 53.30
CA SER A 563 13.95 -15.18 53.71
C SER A 563 15.45 -14.87 53.84
N PRO A 564 16.13 -15.30 54.92
CA PRO A 564 17.55 -15.08 55.11
C PRO A 564 18.35 -15.94 54.13
N ARG A 565 19.65 -15.68 53.98
CA ARG A 565 20.54 -16.65 53.33
C ARG A 565 20.34 -18.06 53.89
N THR A 566 20.44 -19.05 53.01
CA THR A 566 20.15 -20.45 53.35
C THR A 566 21.34 -21.38 53.16
N ASP A 567 22.51 -20.89 52.70
CA ASP A 567 23.72 -21.71 52.64
C ASP A 567 24.19 -22.16 54.03
N ALA A 568 24.58 -23.43 54.09
CA ALA A 568 25.23 -24.01 55.26
C ALA A 568 26.45 -23.17 55.69
N GLY A 569 26.46 -22.75 56.96
CA GLY A 569 27.52 -21.93 57.55
C GLY A 569 27.30 -20.42 57.45
N ASN A 570 26.41 -19.93 56.58
CA ASN A 570 26.13 -18.50 56.39
C ASN A 570 24.65 -18.13 56.61
N ILE A 571 23.88 -18.99 57.29
CA ILE A 571 22.47 -18.75 57.56
C ILE A 571 22.32 -17.43 58.33
N GLY A 572 21.51 -16.52 57.79
CA GLY A 572 21.27 -15.19 58.36
C GLY A 572 22.44 -14.19 58.27
N VAL A 573 23.58 -14.56 57.68
CA VAL A 573 24.66 -13.59 57.40
C VAL A 573 24.13 -12.52 56.44
N GLY A 574 24.39 -11.25 56.75
CA GLY A 574 23.87 -10.12 55.97
C GLY A 574 22.40 -9.79 56.24
N TRP A 575 21.74 -10.42 57.23
CA TRP A 575 20.37 -10.05 57.62
C TRP A 575 20.35 -8.67 58.29
N PRO A 576 19.52 -7.72 57.83
CA PRO A 576 19.56 -6.36 58.31
C PRO A 576 19.17 -6.25 59.80
N ILE A 577 19.91 -5.44 60.56
CA ILE A 577 19.60 -5.13 61.98
C ILE A 577 18.35 -4.25 62.07
N ALA A 578 18.18 -3.35 61.10
CA ALA A 578 16.99 -2.52 60.96
C ALA A 578 16.65 -2.32 59.48
N TYR A 579 15.35 -2.32 59.15
CA TYR A 579 14.87 -2.14 57.80
C TYR A 579 13.41 -1.64 57.78
N VAL A 580 13.01 -1.10 56.64
CA VAL A 580 11.62 -0.71 56.35
C VAL A 580 11.12 -1.43 55.10
N ILE A 581 9.82 -1.69 55.05
CA ILE A 581 9.13 -2.00 53.78
C ILE A 581 8.49 -0.72 53.29
N GLU A 582 8.80 -0.36 52.06
CA GLU A 582 8.29 0.83 51.38
C GLU A 582 7.57 0.44 50.10
N ILE A 583 6.56 1.22 49.75
CA ILE A 583 5.80 1.06 48.51
C ILE A 583 5.87 2.35 47.68
N SER A 584 5.68 2.22 46.37
CA SER A 584 5.49 3.33 45.44
C SER A 584 4.26 3.06 44.57
N ASN A 585 3.61 4.13 44.11
CA ASN A 585 2.46 4.10 43.21
C ASN A 585 2.67 4.96 41.94
N ASP A 586 3.91 5.43 41.75
CA ASP A 586 4.35 6.34 40.69
C ASP A 586 5.64 5.87 40.01
N GLY A 587 5.88 4.55 39.98
CA GLY A 587 7.05 3.96 39.31
C GLY A 587 8.36 4.15 40.07
N GLY A 588 8.31 4.32 41.39
CA GLY A 588 9.48 4.45 42.26
C GLY A 588 9.98 5.88 42.47
N LEU A 589 9.19 6.90 42.13
CA LEU A 589 9.56 8.31 42.30
C LEU A 589 9.33 8.78 43.74
N THR A 590 8.22 8.36 44.35
CA THR A 590 7.92 8.58 45.77
C THR A 590 7.72 7.26 46.51
N TRP A 591 8.17 7.22 47.77
CA TRP A 591 8.14 6.02 48.60
C TRP A 591 7.45 6.29 49.92
N SER A 592 6.53 5.39 50.31
CA SER A 592 5.82 5.43 51.59
C SER A 592 6.12 4.19 52.41
N THR A 593 6.55 4.37 53.66
CA THR A 593 6.83 3.27 54.58
C THR A 593 5.54 2.62 55.08
N VAL A 594 5.43 1.30 54.93
CA VAL A 594 4.29 0.50 55.39
C VAL A 594 4.66 -0.44 56.56
N VAL A 595 5.94 -0.75 56.74
CA VAL A 595 6.45 -1.55 57.87
C VAL A 595 7.81 -1.00 58.32
N THR A 596 8.08 -1.02 59.62
CA THR A 596 9.39 -0.68 60.21
C THR A 596 9.83 -1.76 61.18
N LYS A 597 11.08 -2.22 61.06
CA LYS A 597 11.71 -3.21 61.92
C LYS A 597 13.07 -2.70 62.38
N ALA A 598 13.37 -2.90 63.66
CA ALA A 598 14.64 -2.51 64.27
C ALA A 598 15.08 -3.56 65.28
N GLY A 599 16.37 -3.58 65.63
CA GLY A 599 16.95 -4.49 66.62
C GLY A 599 16.81 -5.97 66.25
N GLN A 600 16.76 -6.29 64.96
CA GLN A 600 16.63 -7.66 64.48
C GLN A 600 17.93 -8.43 64.73
N SER A 601 17.78 -9.67 65.18
CA SER A 601 18.89 -10.62 65.25
C SER A 601 18.93 -11.44 63.96
N ALA A 602 20.14 -11.81 63.53
CA ALA A 602 20.31 -12.68 62.36
C ALA A 602 19.59 -14.03 62.59
N PRO A 603 18.73 -14.47 61.66
CA PRO A 603 18.08 -15.77 61.75
C PRO A 603 19.09 -16.92 61.75
N THR A 604 18.86 -17.95 62.57
CA THR A 604 19.77 -19.12 62.67
C THR A 604 19.26 -20.36 61.93
N SER A 605 18.09 -20.30 61.31
CA SER A 605 17.50 -21.39 60.53
C SER A 605 17.35 -21.01 59.06
N ALA A 606 17.77 -21.91 58.16
CA ALA A 606 17.58 -21.77 56.72
C ALA A 606 16.09 -21.85 56.30
N THR A 607 15.21 -22.32 57.18
CA THR A 607 13.75 -22.35 56.95
C THR A 607 13.04 -21.16 57.56
N TYR A 608 13.76 -20.23 58.18
CA TYR A 608 13.15 -19.02 58.73
C TYR A 608 12.61 -18.16 57.58
N THR A 609 11.40 -17.67 57.75
CA THR A 609 10.78 -16.69 56.86
C THR A 609 10.13 -15.62 57.72
N GLU A 610 10.36 -14.35 57.42
CA GLU A 610 9.69 -13.24 58.08
C GLU A 610 8.53 -12.77 57.20
N ARG A 611 7.31 -12.99 57.68
CA ARG A 611 6.09 -12.53 57.01
C ARG A 611 5.65 -11.21 57.63
N LEU A 612 5.52 -10.18 56.81
CA LEU A 612 5.23 -8.81 57.19
C LEU A 612 3.90 -8.40 56.59
N PHE A 613 2.90 -8.20 57.44
CA PHE A 613 1.55 -7.79 57.03
C PHE A 613 1.37 -6.29 57.22
N PHE A 614 0.64 -5.66 56.31
CA PHE A 614 0.24 -4.26 56.38
C PHE A 614 -1.15 -4.08 55.76
N ALA A 615 -1.78 -2.93 56.00
CA ALA A 615 -3.10 -2.64 55.46
C ALA A 615 -3.07 -2.77 53.92
N PRO A 616 -4.08 -3.40 53.30
CA PRO A 616 -4.17 -3.52 51.85
C PRO A 616 -4.01 -2.15 51.17
N ILE A 617 -3.03 -2.03 50.28
CA ILE A 617 -2.67 -0.76 49.67
C ILE A 617 -2.27 -0.96 48.22
N GLU A 618 -2.65 0.00 47.38
CA GLU A 618 -2.27 0.01 45.98
C GLU A 618 -0.82 0.44 45.80
N ALA A 619 -0.02 -0.39 45.12
CA ALA A 619 1.37 -0.12 44.78
C ALA A 619 1.69 -0.65 43.37
N ASP A 620 2.63 0.00 42.68
CA ASP A 620 3.29 -0.54 41.48
C ASP A 620 4.72 -1.02 41.77
N GLN A 621 5.34 -0.59 42.88
CA GLN A 621 6.60 -1.12 43.37
C GLN A 621 6.61 -1.31 44.89
N VAL A 622 7.41 -2.28 45.36
CA VAL A 622 7.65 -2.58 46.77
C VAL A 622 9.12 -2.79 46.99
N ARG A 623 9.69 -2.28 48.08
CA ARG A 623 11.08 -2.57 48.46
C ARG A 623 11.25 -2.80 49.94
N LEU A 624 12.23 -3.62 50.30
CA LEU A 624 12.87 -3.60 51.60
C LEU A 624 14.07 -2.67 51.53
N ARG A 625 14.12 -1.66 52.38
CA ARG A 625 15.28 -0.78 52.56
C ARG A 625 15.88 -1.02 53.94
N ALA A 626 17.07 -1.59 53.98
CA ALA A 626 17.84 -1.81 55.20
C ALA A 626 18.43 -0.48 55.67
N THR A 627 17.95 0.00 56.82
CA THR A 627 18.40 1.24 57.46
C THR A 627 19.56 1.02 58.43
N THR A 628 19.84 -0.25 58.76
CA THR A 628 21.05 -0.64 59.51
C THR A 628 21.44 -2.04 59.06
N LEU A 629 22.61 -2.15 58.44
CA LEU A 629 23.17 -3.41 57.94
C LEU A 629 23.86 -4.20 59.05
N SER A 630 23.85 -5.53 58.93
CA SER A 630 24.69 -6.41 59.75
C SER A 630 26.10 -6.54 59.16
N THR A 631 27.08 -6.76 60.02
CA THR A 631 28.43 -7.13 59.60
C THR A 631 28.49 -8.60 59.20
N ASP A 632 29.01 -8.90 58.02
CA ASP A 632 29.40 -10.25 57.60
C ASP A 632 30.63 -10.70 58.42
N PRO A 633 30.50 -11.73 59.27
CA PRO A 633 31.57 -12.15 60.16
C PRO A 633 32.79 -12.73 59.42
N SER A 634 32.65 -13.11 58.15
CA SER A 634 33.74 -13.70 57.36
C SER A 634 34.75 -12.67 56.84
N ASN A 635 34.31 -11.42 56.63
CA ASN A 635 35.12 -10.39 55.97
C ASN A 635 35.00 -8.99 56.62
N GLY A 636 34.12 -8.82 57.62
CA GLY A 636 33.93 -7.55 58.33
C GLY A 636 33.14 -6.49 57.56
N ALA A 637 32.64 -6.78 56.36
CA ALA A 637 31.85 -5.83 55.58
C ALA A 637 30.42 -5.73 56.12
N THR A 638 29.81 -4.54 56.07
CA THR A 638 28.38 -4.39 56.33
C THR A 638 27.59 -4.58 55.04
N VAL A 639 26.69 -5.58 55.00
CA VAL A 639 25.99 -6.01 53.78
C VAL A 639 24.52 -6.33 54.04
N LEU A 640 23.69 -6.25 53.00
CA LEU A 640 22.34 -6.80 52.93
C LEU A 640 22.37 -8.08 52.10
N GLN A 641 21.97 -9.21 52.70
CA GLN A 641 21.91 -10.49 52.00
C GLN A 641 20.64 -11.25 52.36
N LEU A 642 19.92 -11.69 51.34
CA LEU A 642 18.63 -12.36 51.45
C LEU A 642 18.60 -13.52 50.46
N SER A 643 17.91 -14.62 50.78
CA SER A 643 17.65 -15.66 49.78
C SER A 643 16.45 -15.31 48.92
N GLU A 644 15.44 -14.68 49.51
CA GLU A 644 14.15 -14.45 48.85
C GLU A 644 13.45 -13.19 49.39
N PHE A 645 12.69 -12.52 48.52
CA PHE A 645 11.87 -11.34 48.84
C PHE A 645 10.58 -11.35 48.01
N GLU A 646 9.47 -11.74 48.65
CA GLU A 646 8.18 -11.96 47.99
C GLU A 646 7.15 -10.89 48.37
N VAL A 647 6.22 -10.62 47.46
CA VAL A 647 5.10 -9.67 47.66
C VAL A 647 3.79 -10.38 47.34
N TYR A 648 2.79 -10.22 48.21
CA TYR A 648 1.50 -10.90 48.10
C TYR A 648 0.30 -9.94 48.20
N ALA A 649 -0.76 -10.32 47.48
CA ALA A 649 -2.09 -9.76 47.64
C ALA A 649 -2.62 -10.03 49.07
N PRO A 650 -3.51 -9.16 49.60
CA PRO A 650 -4.07 -9.35 50.92
C PRO A 650 -4.87 -10.66 51.03
N GLY A 651 -4.78 -11.32 52.19
CA GLY A 651 -5.65 -12.45 52.54
C GLY A 651 -5.23 -13.82 52.01
N ARG A 652 -3.96 -14.04 51.63
CA ARG A 652 -3.47 -15.39 51.33
C ARG A 652 -3.66 -16.29 52.57
N PRO A 653 -4.31 -17.48 52.44
CA PRO A 653 -4.48 -18.40 53.55
C PRO A 653 -3.13 -18.74 54.19
N GLN A 654 -3.03 -18.63 55.52
CA GLN A 654 -1.86 -19.07 56.27
C GLN A 654 -1.58 -20.55 55.95
N PRO A 655 -0.32 -20.95 55.65
CA PRO A 655 0.02 -22.36 55.64
C PRO A 655 -0.19 -22.91 57.05
N VAL A 656 -1.30 -23.60 57.27
CA VAL A 656 -1.56 -24.27 58.54
C VAL A 656 -0.53 -25.39 58.65
N ALA A 657 0.30 -25.35 59.69
CA ALA A 657 1.27 -26.40 59.99
C ALA A 657 0.57 -27.76 59.96
N ALA A 658 1.03 -28.65 59.08
CA ALA A 658 0.48 -29.99 58.94
C ALA A 658 0.68 -30.76 60.25
N THR A 659 -0.36 -30.77 61.09
CA THR A 659 -0.54 -31.70 62.20
C THR A 659 -1.59 -32.71 61.76
N GLY A 660 -1.28 -33.99 62.00
CA GLY A 660 -1.89 -35.11 61.30
C GLY A 660 -3.32 -35.48 61.69
N ALA A 661 -3.79 -36.50 60.96
CA ALA A 661 -4.93 -37.38 61.22
C ALA A 661 -6.34 -36.75 61.17
N ALA A 662 -7.10 -37.24 60.19
CA ALA A 662 -8.51 -36.94 59.97
C ALA A 662 -9.36 -37.19 61.24
N THR A 663 -9.87 -36.11 61.82
CA THR A 663 -10.97 -36.14 62.81
C THR A 663 -12.28 -35.59 62.23
N ASN A 664 -12.26 -35.08 60.99
CA ASN A 664 -13.41 -34.38 60.38
C ASN A 664 -14.27 -35.25 59.45
N GLY A 665 -14.23 -36.58 59.55
CA GLY A 665 -15.14 -37.46 58.79
C GLY A 665 -14.98 -37.46 57.26
N LEU A 666 -13.98 -36.77 56.71
CA LEU A 666 -13.67 -36.82 55.27
C LEU A 666 -12.87 -38.09 54.95
N PRO A 667 -13.20 -38.84 53.89
CA PRO A 667 -12.52 -40.08 53.56
C PRO A 667 -11.08 -39.84 53.11
N THR A 668 -10.13 -40.55 53.73
CA THR A 668 -8.73 -40.57 53.31
C THR A 668 -8.58 -41.29 51.97
N GLY A 669 -7.87 -40.70 50.99
CA GLY A 669 -7.61 -41.33 49.69
C GLY A 669 -7.73 -40.36 48.52
N GLY A 670 -8.23 -40.89 47.38
CA GLY A 670 -8.40 -40.19 46.11
C GLY A 670 -7.26 -40.46 45.13
N THR A 671 -7.57 -40.72 43.86
CA THR A 671 -6.60 -40.71 42.76
C THR A 671 -6.63 -39.38 42.01
N THR A 672 -5.54 -39.03 41.31
CA THR A 672 -5.49 -37.86 40.43
C THR A 672 -6.70 -37.82 39.48
N GLY A 673 -7.42 -36.69 39.45
CA GLY A 673 -8.65 -36.51 38.66
C GLY A 673 -9.97 -36.73 39.42
N GLN A 674 -9.90 -37.10 40.70
CA GLN A 674 -11.08 -37.18 41.58
C GLN A 674 -11.25 -35.92 42.42
N VAL A 675 -12.51 -35.56 42.71
CA VAL A 675 -12.86 -34.50 43.66
C VAL A 675 -13.71 -35.09 44.78
N LEU A 676 -13.64 -34.46 45.95
CA LEU A 676 -14.48 -34.80 47.08
C LEU A 676 -15.86 -34.15 46.88
N VAL A 677 -16.90 -34.95 46.67
CA VAL A 677 -18.29 -34.48 46.55
C VAL A 677 -19.07 -34.78 47.81
N LYS A 678 -20.07 -33.94 48.13
CA LYS A 678 -21.01 -34.23 49.22
C LYS A 678 -21.93 -35.38 48.78
N SER A 679 -21.89 -36.50 49.49
CA SER A 679 -22.63 -37.71 49.14
C SER A 679 -24.04 -37.75 49.73
N SER A 680 -24.34 -36.90 50.71
CA SER A 680 -25.69 -36.70 51.27
C SER A 680 -25.81 -35.39 52.04
N GLY A 681 -27.01 -35.05 52.51
CA GLY A 681 -27.25 -33.86 53.34
C GLY A 681 -26.48 -33.83 54.66
N THR A 682 -26.10 -34.98 55.22
CA THR A 682 -25.42 -35.11 56.52
C THR A 682 -24.06 -34.40 56.53
N ASP A 683 -23.70 -33.82 57.67
CA ASP A 683 -22.38 -33.18 57.85
C ASP A 683 -21.26 -34.20 57.60
N TYR A 684 -20.24 -33.75 56.89
CA TYR A 684 -19.05 -34.52 56.51
C TYR A 684 -19.30 -35.76 55.61
N ALA A 685 -20.55 -36.06 55.23
CA ALA A 685 -20.85 -37.09 54.26
C ALA A 685 -20.32 -36.71 52.88
N SER A 686 -19.13 -37.23 52.57
CA SER A 686 -18.39 -36.93 51.36
C SER A 686 -17.79 -38.20 50.78
N ALA A 687 -17.64 -38.25 49.46
CA ALA A 687 -17.05 -39.38 48.75
C ALA A 687 -16.15 -38.87 47.62
N TRP A 688 -15.14 -39.66 47.26
CA TRP A 688 -14.34 -39.41 46.07
C TRP A 688 -15.18 -39.73 44.84
N GLN A 689 -15.37 -38.74 43.97
CA GLN A 689 -16.00 -38.92 42.68
C GLN A 689 -15.00 -38.51 41.61
N THR A 690 -14.82 -39.38 40.61
CA THR A 690 -14.12 -39.00 39.38
C THR A 690 -14.95 -37.93 38.70
N VAL A 691 -14.38 -36.74 38.55
CA VAL A 691 -14.99 -35.72 37.71
C VAL A 691 -14.90 -36.27 36.30
N ALA A 692 -16.04 -36.58 35.69
CA ALA A 692 -16.08 -36.78 34.26
C ALA A 692 -15.69 -35.43 33.65
N VAL A 693 -14.40 -35.30 33.30
CA VAL A 693 -13.98 -34.26 32.38
C VAL A 693 -14.68 -34.67 31.08
N PRO A 694 -15.63 -33.86 30.57
CA PRO A 694 -16.22 -34.16 29.28
C PRO A 694 -15.07 -34.38 28.31
N ASP A 695 -15.10 -35.49 27.59
CA ASP A 695 -14.09 -35.73 26.57
C ASP A 695 -14.18 -34.61 25.53
N THR A 696 -13.14 -34.50 24.70
CA THR A 696 -13.08 -33.46 23.68
C THR A 696 -14.35 -33.44 22.84
N GLU A 697 -14.95 -34.60 22.61
CA GLU A 697 -16.22 -34.78 21.89
C GLU A 697 -17.40 -34.10 22.60
N ALA A 698 -17.62 -34.40 23.89
CA ALA A 698 -18.71 -33.78 24.66
C ALA A 698 -18.55 -32.26 24.77
N ILE A 699 -17.31 -31.75 24.76
CA ILE A 699 -17.04 -30.30 24.70
C ILE A 699 -17.33 -29.74 23.31
N GLN A 700 -16.96 -30.45 22.24
CA GLN A 700 -17.23 -30.06 20.85
C GLN A 700 -18.72 -30.01 20.55
N ASP A 701 -19.49 -31.01 20.98
CA ASP A 701 -20.94 -31.06 20.87
C ASP A 701 -21.61 -29.89 21.60
N ALA A 702 -21.19 -29.63 22.84
CA ALA A 702 -21.73 -28.53 23.63
C ALA A 702 -21.42 -27.17 22.99
N ALA A 703 -20.23 -26.98 22.41
CA ALA A 703 -19.85 -25.76 21.72
C ALA A 703 -20.56 -25.59 20.37
N ALA A 704 -20.75 -26.68 19.62
CA ALA A 704 -21.44 -26.68 18.33
C ALA A 704 -22.91 -26.31 18.47
N ALA A 705 -23.59 -26.82 19.52
CA ALA A 705 -24.99 -26.50 19.81
C ALA A 705 -25.23 -25.00 20.04
N LEU A 706 -24.25 -24.27 20.59
CA LEU A 706 -24.35 -22.82 20.78
C LEU A 706 -24.40 -22.04 19.45
N LEU A 707 -23.83 -22.59 18.39
CA LEU A 707 -23.75 -21.97 17.06
C LEU A 707 -24.84 -22.46 16.09
N THR A 708 -25.27 -23.71 16.22
CA THR A 708 -26.31 -24.29 15.34
C THR A 708 -27.73 -24.09 15.89
N GLY A 709 -27.90 -23.99 17.21
CA GLY A 709 -29.19 -23.69 17.85
C GLY A 709 -29.50 -22.19 17.98
N GLY A 710 -28.49 -21.33 17.80
CA GLY A 710 -28.65 -19.88 17.85
C GLY A 710 -29.38 -19.32 16.62
N THR A 711 -30.11 -18.22 16.80
CA THR A 711 -30.69 -17.48 15.67
C THR A 711 -29.68 -16.47 15.16
N HIS A 712 -29.22 -16.65 13.92
CA HIS A 712 -28.20 -15.81 13.29
C HIS A 712 -28.78 -15.15 12.04
N SER A 713 -28.64 -13.83 11.90
CA SER A 713 -29.09 -13.09 10.71
C SER A 713 -27.98 -13.01 9.68
N GLY A 714 -28.26 -13.39 8.44
CA GLY A 714 -27.32 -13.28 7.32
C GLY A 714 -26.24 -14.37 7.28
N ILE A 715 -26.17 -15.25 8.28
CA ILE A 715 -25.24 -16.38 8.34
C ILE A 715 -25.91 -17.58 9.00
N SER A 716 -25.69 -18.78 8.46
CA SER A 716 -26.17 -20.05 8.97
C SER A 716 -25.00 -20.97 9.25
N PHE A 717 -25.02 -21.69 10.36
CA PHE A 717 -23.97 -22.63 10.73
C PHE A 717 -24.46 -24.08 10.62
N THR A 718 -23.58 -24.98 10.20
CA THR A 718 -23.78 -26.44 10.26
C THR A 718 -22.56 -27.08 10.93
N TYR A 719 -22.79 -28.00 11.86
CA TYR A 719 -21.72 -28.79 12.48
C TYR A 719 -21.49 -30.07 11.69
N ASP A 720 -20.25 -30.26 11.22
CA ASP A 720 -19.76 -31.44 10.53
C ASP A 720 -18.91 -32.25 11.50
N ASP A 721 -19.59 -33.13 12.22
CA ASP A 721 -19.07 -33.93 13.32
C ASP A 721 -17.95 -34.87 12.88
N ALA A 722 -18.15 -35.56 11.75
CA ALA A 722 -17.18 -36.51 11.20
C ALA A 722 -15.80 -35.87 10.89
N ASN A 723 -15.76 -34.55 10.68
CA ASN A 723 -14.53 -33.82 10.36
C ASN A 723 -14.10 -32.83 11.45
N ASN A 724 -14.78 -32.78 12.61
CA ASN A 724 -14.56 -31.83 13.69
C ASN A 724 -14.58 -30.36 13.22
N LYS A 725 -15.60 -29.97 12.43
CA LYS A 725 -15.70 -28.61 11.84
C LYS A 725 -17.07 -27.96 12.03
N VAL A 726 -17.05 -26.64 12.21
CA VAL A 726 -18.24 -25.79 12.07
C VAL A 726 -18.15 -25.05 10.74
N ASN A 727 -19.09 -25.31 9.84
CA ASN A 727 -19.17 -24.64 8.55
C ASN A 727 -20.16 -23.48 8.64
N ALA A 728 -19.73 -22.28 8.26
CA ALA A 728 -20.55 -21.09 8.25
C ALA A 728 -20.89 -20.68 6.81
N THR A 729 -22.17 -20.47 6.51
CA THR A 729 -22.67 -20.05 5.20
C THR A 729 -23.39 -18.72 5.33
N VAL A 730 -22.92 -17.69 4.65
CA VAL A 730 -23.54 -16.35 4.70
C VAL A 730 -24.70 -16.30 3.70
N SER A 731 -25.92 -16.27 4.20
CA SER A 731 -27.14 -16.06 3.41
C SER A 731 -27.58 -14.60 3.52
N GLY A 732 -26.99 -13.72 2.70
CA GLY A 732 -27.52 -12.36 2.49
C GLY A 732 -26.62 -11.16 2.88
N ALA A 733 -25.29 -11.28 2.83
CA ALA A 733 -24.42 -10.11 2.96
C ALA A 733 -24.36 -9.27 1.66
N THR A 734 -25.51 -8.67 1.29
CA THR A 734 -25.47 -7.39 0.58
C THR A 734 -25.02 -6.32 1.58
N GLY A 735 -23.73 -6.00 1.55
CA GLY A 735 -23.19 -4.76 2.09
C GLY A 735 -22.83 -4.79 3.58
N TYR A 736 -21.56 -5.05 3.88
CA TYR A 736 -20.72 -4.14 4.67
C TYR A 736 -19.26 -4.61 4.55
N VAL A 737 -18.50 -3.94 3.69
CA VAL A 737 -17.03 -3.95 3.71
C VAL A 737 -16.61 -2.50 3.98
N PRO A 738 -15.61 -2.26 4.85
CA PRO A 738 -15.40 -0.99 5.50
C PRO A 738 -14.98 0.12 4.53
N ALA A 739 -15.68 1.25 4.60
CA ALA A 739 -15.23 2.62 4.37
C ALA A 739 -13.98 2.88 3.47
N PHE A 740 -13.97 2.43 2.21
CA PHE A 740 -12.98 2.92 1.21
C PHE A 740 -13.59 3.43 -0.12
N LEU A 741 -14.90 3.71 -0.17
CA LEU A 741 -15.57 4.21 -1.38
C LEU A 741 -16.51 5.40 -1.09
N ARG A 742 -16.05 6.41 -0.34
CA ARG A 742 -16.68 7.73 -0.32
C ARG A 742 -15.91 8.70 -1.24
N SER A 743 -16.07 8.55 -2.55
CA SER A 743 -15.87 9.66 -3.52
C SER A 743 -16.51 9.47 -4.91
N LEU A 744 -17.37 8.47 -5.13
CA LEU A 744 -18.31 8.53 -6.26
C LEU A 744 -19.58 9.28 -5.83
N ASN A 745 -19.42 10.58 -5.55
CA ASN A 745 -20.56 11.50 -5.48
C ASN A 745 -20.98 11.87 -6.90
N ALA A 746 -22.20 11.50 -7.24
CA ALA A 746 -23.18 12.27 -7.99
C ALA A 746 -22.64 13.44 -8.84
N ALA A 747 -22.24 13.13 -10.08
CA ALA A 747 -22.19 14.13 -11.15
C ALA A 747 -22.25 13.43 -12.52
N TRP A 748 -23.34 12.74 -12.83
CA TRP A 748 -23.80 12.53 -14.21
C TRP A 748 -25.29 12.85 -14.27
N ALA A 749 -25.61 14.14 -14.20
CA ALA A 749 -26.69 14.65 -15.02
C ALA A 749 -26.20 14.57 -16.47
N CYS A 750 -26.76 13.63 -17.23
CA CYS A 750 -26.69 13.65 -18.69
C CYS A 750 -27.60 14.79 -19.16
N THR A 751 -27.05 16.01 -19.20
CA THR A 751 -27.52 17.07 -20.06
C THR A 751 -26.49 17.26 -21.15
N ASP A 752 -26.55 16.39 -22.16
CA ASP A 752 -26.52 16.84 -23.54
C ASP A 752 -27.09 15.76 -24.46
N GLN A 753 -28.25 16.12 -24.99
CA GLN A 753 -29.09 15.37 -25.89
C GLN A 753 -28.50 15.51 -27.31
N ALA A 754 -27.54 14.65 -27.66
CA ALA A 754 -27.08 14.49 -29.04
C ALA A 754 -26.71 13.03 -29.35
N ALA A 755 -27.75 12.25 -29.67
CA ALA A 755 -27.76 11.04 -30.50
C ALA A 755 -26.49 10.15 -30.53
N ILE A 756 -26.45 9.12 -29.68
CA ILE A 756 -25.96 7.80 -30.10
C ILE A 756 -27.19 7.02 -30.56
N ASN A 757 -27.59 7.22 -31.82
CA ASN A 757 -28.48 6.29 -32.50
C ASN A 757 -27.71 4.98 -32.75
N GLY A 758 -27.87 4.04 -31.83
CA GLY A 758 -27.20 2.75 -31.91
C GLY A 758 -27.69 1.71 -30.90
N VAL A 759 -28.95 1.78 -30.47
CA VAL A 759 -29.63 0.58 -29.95
C VAL A 759 -29.82 -0.33 -31.17
N GLN A 760 -28.89 -1.25 -31.40
CA GLN A 760 -29.03 -2.23 -32.48
C GLN A 760 -29.99 -3.32 -32.04
N VAL A 761 -31.23 -3.16 -32.48
CA VAL A 761 -32.29 -4.16 -32.39
C VAL A 761 -31.94 -5.32 -33.33
N CYS A 762 -31.74 -6.53 -32.79
CA CYS A 762 -31.82 -7.74 -33.63
C CYS A 762 -33.25 -7.85 -34.16
N THR A 763 -33.38 -7.88 -35.48
CA THR A 763 -34.62 -8.36 -36.12
C THR A 763 -34.63 -9.88 -36.14
N THR A 764 -35.79 -10.49 -36.37
CA THR A 764 -36.01 -11.94 -36.35
C THR A 764 -34.99 -12.68 -37.22
N ASN A 765 -34.41 -13.78 -36.70
CA ASN A 765 -33.41 -14.64 -37.36
C ASN A 765 -32.03 -13.99 -37.60
N GLN A 766 -31.59 -13.11 -36.69
CA GLN A 766 -30.25 -12.53 -36.72
C GLN A 766 -29.41 -13.00 -35.53
N THR A 767 -28.14 -13.29 -35.80
CA THR A 767 -27.11 -13.47 -34.79
C THR A 767 -26.21 -12.23 -34.74
N GLN A 768 -25.97 -11.71 -33.54
CA GLN A 768 -24.98 -10.66 -33.30
C GLN A 768 -23.80 -11.24 -32.53
N LEU A 769 -22.58 -10.93 -32.96
CA LEU A 769 -21.35 -11.36 -32.31
C LEU A 769 -20.67 -10.15 -31.64
N PHE A 770 -20.33 -10.30 -30.37
CA PHE A 770 -19.64 -9.30 -29.55
C PHE A 770 -18.26 -9.82 -29.16
N GLU A 771 -17.23 -9.00 -29.35
CA GLU A 771 -15.88 -9.27 -28.85
C GLU A 771 -15.75 -8.73 -27.42
N VAL A 772 -15.25 -9.56 -26.50
CA VAL A 772 -15.10 -9.21 -25.08
C VAL A 772 -13.74 -9.65 -24.54
N TYR A 773 -13.18 -8.86 -23.62
CA TYR A 773 -11.90 -9.13 -22.96
C TYR A 773 -12.10 -9.27 -21.46
N ALA A 774 -11.48 -10.29 -20.85
CA ALA A 774 -11.47 -10.47 -19.41
C ALA A 774 -10.34 -9.65 -18.77
N GLU A 775 -10.65 -8.77 -17.81
CA GLU A 775 -9.64 -7.93 -17.13
C GLU A 775 -8.91 -8.66 -16.00
N ARG A 776 -9.46 -9.77 -15.51
CA ARG A 776 -8.90 -10.63 -14.47
C ARG A 776 -9.38 -12.07 -14.66
N ASP A 777 -8.83 -13.00 -13.91
CA ASP A 777 -9.32 -14.38 -13.86
C ASP A 777 -10.63 -14.45 -13.07
N PHE A 778 -11.70 -15.02 -13.65
CA PHE A 778 -12.95 -15.25 -12.93
C PHE A 778 -13.86 -16.29 -13.60
N ALA A 779 -14.85 -16.77 -12.85
CA ALA A 779 -15.86 -17.72 -13.31
C ALA A 779 -17.11 -16.98 -13.84
N VAL A 780 -17.43 -17.16 -15.12
CA VAL A 780 -18.66 -16.69 -15.76
C VAL A 780 -19.74 -17.75 -15.62
N THR A 781 -20.84 -17.39 -14.95
CA THR A 781 -21.97 -18.31 -14.71
C THR A 781 -23.29 -17.82 -15.31
N HIS A 782 -23.40 -16.53 -15.62
CA HIS A 782 -24.65 -15.90 -16.08
C HIS A 782 -24.39 -14.77 -17.07
N VAL A 783 -25.44 -14.39 -17.78
CA VAL A 783 -25.49 -13.21 -18.65
C VAL A 783 -26.71 -12.36 -18.31
N LEU A 784 -26.55 -11.04 -18.31
CA LEU A 784 -27.63 -10.07 -18.14
C LEU A 784 -27.93 -9.35 -19.46
N TYR A 785 -29.19 -9.01 -19.66
CA TYR A 785 -29.69 -8.33 -20.86
C TYR A 785 -30.93 -7.50 -20.51
N GLU A 786 -31.27 -6.50 -21.33
CA GLU A 786 -32.42 -5.62 -21.11
C GLU A 786 -33.55 -5.97 -22.09
N VAL A 787 -34.77 -6.10 -21.57
CA VAL A 787 -35.99 -6.22 -22.39
C VAL A 787 -36.63 -4.85 -22.48
N SER A 788 -36.67 -4.28 -23.68
CA SER A 788 -37.15 -2.92 -23.92
C SER A 788 -38.66 -2.82 -24.17
N THR A 789 -39.32 -3.92 -24.56
CA THR A 789 -40.79 -3.98 -24.74
C THR A 789 -41.34 -5.31 -24.20
N PRO A 790 -42.40 -5.32 -23.36
CA PRO A 790 -43.02 -6.54 -22.90
C PRO A 790 -43.88 -7.06 -24.05
N GLY A 791 -43.62 -8.28 -24.51
CA GLY A 791 -44.34 -8.90 -25.61
C GLY A 791 -44.74 -10.32 -25.24
N SER A 792 -45.95 -10.71 -25.64
CA SER A 792 -46.45 -12.07 -25.48
C SER A 792 -45.55 -13.04 -26.23
N SER A 793 -44.93 -13.95 -25.49
CA SER A 793 -44.30 -15.19 -25.94
C SER A 793 -43.43 -15.12 -27.19
N LEU A 794 -42.15 -15.42 -27.02
CA LEU A 794 -41.33 -16.11 -28.02
C LEU A 794 -41.88 -17.54 -28.23
N THR A 795 -43.14 -17.69 -28.65
CA THR A 795 -43.68 -18.98 -29.06
C THR A 795 -43.20 -19.24 -30.47
N ALA A 796 -42.05 -19.91 -30.57
CA ALA A 796 -41.78 -20.72 -31.75
C ALA A 796 -42.92 -21.74 -31.83
N ASN A 797 -43.71 -21.65 -32.89
CA ASN A 797 -44.78 -22.56 -33.21
C ASN A 797 -44.15 -23.96 -33.43
N GLY A 798 -44.03 -24.76 -32.37
CA GLY A 798 -43.65 -26.18 -32.43
C GLY A 798 -42.22 -26.55 -32.87
N ALA A 799 -41.30 -25.61 -33.12
CA ALA A 799 -39.94 -25.91 -33.58
C ALA A 799 -38.83 -25.36 -32.66
N THR A 800 -37.81 -26.18 -32.44
CA THR A 800 -36.73 -26.16 -31.45
C THR A 800 -35.71 -25.01 -31.59
N ILE A 801 -36.13 -23.76 -31.79
CA ILE A 801 -35.20 -22.60 -31.84
C ILE A 801 -35.48 -21.64 -30.67
N LYS A 802 -34.60 -21.67 -29.66
CA LYS A 802 -34.67 -20.80 -28.47
C LYS A 802 -33.72 -19.61 -28.61
N ASN A 803 -34.19 -18.42 -28.24
CA ASN A 803 -33.31 -17.25 -28.07
C ASN A 803 -32.29 -17.51 -26.97
N GLY A 804 -31.05 -17.06 -27.17
CA GLY A 804 -30.01 -17.30 -26.19
C GLY A 804 -28.69 -16.61 -26.49
N PHE A 805 -27.78 -16.80 -25.55
CA PHE A 805 -26.42 -16.31 -25.59
C PHE A 805 -25.47 -17.48 -25.76
N VAL A 806 -24.41 -17.33 -26.52
CA VAL A 806 -23.32 -18.31 -26.64
C VAL A 806 -22.01 -17.63 -26.32
N LEU A 807 -21.26 -18.13 -25.35
CA LEU A 807 -19.91 -17.71 -25.05
C LEU A 807 -18.92 -18.64 -25.78
N MET A 808 -17.93 -18.05 -26.42
CA MET A 808 -16.89 -18.73 -27.20
C MET A 808 -15.51 -18.21 -26.83
N ASP A 809 -14.48 -19.04 -27.00
CA ASP A 809 -13.09 -18.62 -26.84
C ASP A 809 -12.60 -17.74 -28.02
N ALA A 810 -11.36 -17.26 -27.97
CA ALA A 810 -10.74 -16.44 -29.00
C ALA A 810 -10.69 -17.11 -30.39
N THR A 811 -10.78 -18.44 -30.46
CA THR A 811 -10.78 -19.22 -31.71
C THR A 811 -12.19 -19.53 -32.22
N GLY A 812 -13.22 -19.13 -31.48
CA GLY A 812 -14.62 -19.38 -31.83
C GLY A 812 -15.15 -20.73 -31.34
N ASN A 813 -14.41 -21.46 -30.50
CA ASN A 813 -14.93 -22.70 -29.92
C ASN A 813 -16.01 -22.37 -28.89
N TYR A 814 -17.09 -23.13 -28.93
CA TYR A 814 -18.15 -23.08 -27.94
C TYR A 814 -17.63 -23.35 -26.53
N LEU A 815 -17.93 -22.45 -25.59
CA LEU A 815 -17.64 -22.62 -24.17
C LEU A 815 -18.92 -22.84 -23.36
N ALA A 816 -19.97 -22.06 -23.57
CA ALA A 816 -21.25 -22.22 -22.88
C ALA A 816 -22.39 -21.52 -23.65
N HIS A 817 -23.65 -21.90 -23.38
CA HIS A 817 -24.82 -21.13 -23.81
C HIS A 817 -25.79 -20.85 -22.67
N ALA A 818 -26.59 -19.80 -22.82
CA ALA A 818 -27.58 -19.37 -21.85
C ALA A 818 -28.91 -19.14 -22.59
N LEU A 819 -29.95 -19.88 -22.24
CA LEU A 819 -31.26 -19.76 -22.90
C LEU A 819 -32.07 -18.63 -22.25
N ALA A 820 -32.50 -17.65 -23.03
CA ALA A 820 -33.41 -16.62 -22.56
C ALA A 820 -34.83 -17.21 -22.55
N THR A 821 -35.50 -17.20 -21.39
CA THR A 821 -36.85 -17.77 -21.26
C THR A 821 -37.85 -17.05 -22.16
N THR A 822 -38.88 -17.78 -22.60
CA THR A 822 -39.77 -17.38 -23.70
C THR A 822 -40.80 -16.31 -23.34
N ASP A 823 -40.97 -15.95 -22.05
CA ASP A 823 -41.94 -14.95 -21.60
C ASP A 823 -41.28 -13.81 -20.84
N PHE A 824 -41.19 -12.64 -21.48
CA PHE A 824 -40.80 -11.40 -20.82
C PHE A 824 -42.04 -10.62 -20.40
N GLY A 825 -42.67 -11.06 -19.30
CA GLY A 825 -43.87 -10.40 -18.74
C GLY A 825 -43.67 -8.96 -18.27
N SER A 826 -42.44 -8.42 -18.30
CA SER A 826 -42.13 -7.04 -17.94
C SER A 826 -40.84 -6.54 -18.58
N ASN A 827 -40.78 -5.22 -18.84
CA ASN A 827 -39.56 -4.52 -19.24
C ASN A 827 -38.46 -4.58 -18.16
N GLY A 828 -37.23 -4.29 -18.59
CA GLY A 828 -36.08 -4.11 -17.71
C GLY A 828 -35.05 -5.23 -17.81
N PHE A 829 -34.06 -5.18 -16.91
CA PHE A 829 -32.95 -6.12 -16.88
C PHE A 829 -33.41 -7.53 -16.49
N LYS A 830 -32.98 -8.51 -17.27
CA LYS A 830 -33.15 -9.95 -17.06
C LYS A 830 -31.79 -10.59 -16.94
N ARG A 831 -31.75 -11.76 -16.31
CA ARG A 831 -30.55 -12.59 -16.14
C ARG A 831 -30.90 -14.02 -16.54
N THR A 832 -30.00 -14.69 -17.25
CA THR A 832 -30.11 -16.14 -17.48
C THR A 832 -28.78 -16.83 -17.22
N ALA A 833 -28.83 -18.05 -16.71
CA ALA A 833 -27.65 -18.85 -16.39
C ALA A 833 -27.07 -19.47 -17.67
N PHE A 834 -25.75 -19.51 -17.76
CA PHE A 834 -25.08 -20.39 -18.71
C PHE A 834 -25.30 -21.86 -18.29
N ASN A 835 -25.32 -22.76 -19.26
CA ASN A 835 -25.48 -24.20 -19.03
C ASN A 835 -24.28 -24.80 -18.26
N GLN A 836 -23.15 -24.09 -18.19
CA GLN A 836 -21.98 -24.43 -17.40
C GLN A 836 -21.21 -23.17 -16.97
N THR A 837 -20.39 -23.33 -15.94
CA THR A 837 -19.46 -22.28 -15.49
C THR A 837 -18.24 -22.24 -16.42
N VAL A 838 -17.86 -21.06 -16.89
CA VAL A 838 -16.67 -20.86 -17.74
C VAL A 838 -15.65 -20.03 -16.99
N ASN A 839 -14.48 -20.58 -16.72
CA ASN A 839 -13.37 -19.81 -16.17
C ASN A 839 -12.71 -19.03 -17.30
N VAL A 840 -12.76 -17.70 -17.21
CA VAL A 840 -12.07 -16.81 -18.14
C VAL A 840 -10.76 -16.33 -17.54
N THR A 841 -9.78 -16.08 -18.40
CA THR A 841 -8.41 -15.70 -18.03
C THR A 841 -8.15 -14.25 -18.37
N ALA A 842 -7.50 -13.51 -17.46
CA ALA A 842 -7.10 -12.12 -17.62
C ALA A 842 -6.35 -11.90 -18.95
N GLY A 843 -6.69 -10.83 -19.66
CA GLY A 843 -6.12 -10.47 -20.95
C GLY A 843 -6.55 -11.35 -22.13
N THR A 844 -7.37 -12.39 -21.91
CA THR A 844 -7.83 -13.29 -22.97
C THR A 844 -9.07 -12.74 -23.66
N LYS A 845 -9.11 -12.87 -24.99
CA LYS A 845 -10.23 -12.51 -25.85
C LYS A 845 -11.28 -13.63 -25.89
N TYR A 846 -12.54 -13.25 -25.89
CA TYR A 846 -13.69 -14.14 -26.02
C TYR A 846 -14.71 -13.54 -26.98
N TYR A 847 -15.66 -14.35 -27.43
CA TYR A 847 -16.83 -13.88 -28.17
C TYR A 847 -18.12 -14.23 -27.46
N LEU A 848 -19.05 -13.29 -27.39
CA LEU A 848 -20.42 -13.51 -26.93
C LEU A 848 -21.35 -13.35 -28.14
N ALA A 849 -22.09 -14.38 -28.52
CA ALA A 849 -23.11 -14.30 -29.56
C ALA A 849 -24.51 -14.20 -28.95
N LEU A 850 -25.33 -13.29 -29.47
CA LEU A 850 -26.77 -13.23 -29.23
C LEU A 850 -27.50 -13.84 -30.41
N ILE A 851 -28.36 -14.82 -30.16
CA ILE A 851 -29.20 -15.47 -31.17
C ILE A 851 -30.66 -15.09 -30.90
N SER A 852 -31.31 -14.43 -31.86
CA SER A 852 -32.74 -14.08 -31.79
C SER A 852 -33.54 -14.71 -32.94
N SER A 853 -34.48 -15.61 -32.62
CA SER A 853 -35.45 -16.26 -33.49
C SER A 853 -36.87 -15.67 -33.38
N GLY A 854 -37.08 -14.61 -32.60
CA GLY A 854 -38.41 -14.02 -32.35
C GLY A 854 -38.68 -12.64 -32.99
N THR A 855 -39.93 -12.20 -32.98
CA THR A 855 -40.38 -10.87 -33.47
C THR A 855 -40.12 -9.74 -32.47
N THR A 856 -39.72 -10.06 -31.25
CA THR A 856 -39.47 -9.08 -30.18
C THR A 856 -38.00 -8.61 -30.21
N PRO A 857 -37.73 -7.31 -30.40
CA PRO A 857 -36.41 -6.71 -30.23
C PRO A 857 -35.78 -7.04 -28.87
N VAL A 858 -34.60 -7.66 -28.86
CA VAL A 858 -33.77 -7.74 -27.64
C VAL A 858 -32.59 -6.79 -27.81
N ALA A 859 -32.44 -5.85 -26.88
CA ALA A 859 -31.29 -4.96 -26.83
C ALA A 859 -30.30 -5.52 -25.79
N LEU A 860 -29.07 -5.81 -26.21
CA LEU A 860 -28.06 -6.28 -25.29
C LEU A 860 -27.52 -5.12 -24.44
N ARG A 861 -27.69 -5.21 -23.12
CA ARG A 861 -26.86 -4.49 -22.15
C ARG A 861 -26.29 -5.48 -21.16
N VAL A 862 -24.97 -5.71 -21.22
CA VAL A 862 -24.27 -6.51 -20.21
C VAL A 862 -24.13 -5.66 -18.95
N THR A 863 -24.74 -6.10 -17.85
CA THR A 863 -24.58 -5.51 -16.51
C THR A 863 -24.35 -6.65 -15.50
N ASP A 864 -23.72 -6.37 -14.36
CA ASP A 864 -23.50 -7.36 -13.29
C ASP A 864 -24.67 -7.39 -12.29
N ASN A 865 -24.92 -8.54 -11.66
CA ASN A 865 -25.61 -8.57 -10.38
C ASN A 865 -24.91 -9.47 -9.34
N VAL A 866 -23.87 -8.92 -8.72
CA VAL A 866 -23.75 -8.92 -7.25
C VAL A 866 -23.42 -7.52 -6.68
N SER A 867 -23.09 -6.48 -7.48
CA SER A 867 -22.95 -5.12 -6.90
C SER A 867 -23.11 -3.93 -7.85
N GLY A 868 -23.74 -4.07 -9.02
CA GLY A 868 -23.90 -2.94 -9.94
C GLY A 868 -22.58 -2.37 -10.46
N LYS A 869 -21.54 -3.22 -10.58
CA LYS A 869 -20.20 -2.82 -11.04
C LYS A 869 -19.56 -3.91 -11.89
N LEU A 870 -19.82 -3.91 -13.20
CA LEU A 870 -18.83 -4.20 -14.25
C LEU A 870 -19.46 -3.95 -15.63
N SER A 871 -18.73 -3.24 -16.49
CA SER A 871 -18.97 -3.16 -17.93
C SER A 871 -18.03 -4.14 -18.61
N LEU A 872 -18.52 -5.12 -19.37
CA LEU A 872 -17.69 -5.69 -20.45
C LEU A 872 -17.60 -4.59 -21.50
N ASN A 873 -16.49 -3.85 -21.50
CA ASN A 873 -16.32 -2.74 -22.42
C ASN A 873 -16.19 -3.34 -23.82
N GLY A 874 -17.24 -3.21 -24.63
CA GLY A 874 -17.14 -3.40 -26.07
C GLY A 874 -16.23 -2.30 -26.60
N GLY A 875 -14.92 -2.56 -26.62
CA GLY A 875 -13.94 -1.66 -27.18
C GLY A 875 -14.33 -1.35 -28.64
N ARG A 876 -14.88 -0.17 -28.90
CA ARG A 876 -15.03 0.34 -30.25
C ARG A 876 -13.87 1.26 -30.56
N ALA A 877 -12.96 0.76 -31.39
CA ALA A 877 -12.67 1.46 -32.63
C ALA A 877 -12.26 0.43 -33.69
N SER A 878 -13.16 0.21 -34.66
CA SER A 878 -12.87 -0.23 -36.06
C SER A 878 -12.92 -1.69 -36.54
N ALA A 879 -13.27 -2.74 -35.77
CA ALA A 879 -13.42 -4.10 -36.35
C ALA A 879 -14.89 -4.43 -36.78
N PRO A 880 -15.11 -5.21 -37.85
CA PRO A 880 -16.40 -5.31 -38.54
C PRO A 880 -17.37 -6.26 -37.83
N PHE A 881 -18.60 -5.80 -37.64
CA PHE A 881 -19.72 -6.66 -37.25
C PHE A 881 -20.07 -7.60 -38.40
N VAL A 882 -20.09 -8.92 -38.16
CA VAL A 882 -20.56 -9.90 -39.15
C VAL A 882 -22.04 -10.18 -38.88
N LEU A 883 -22.91 -9.70 -39.77
CA LEU A 883 -24.33 -10.06 -39.79
C LEU A 883 -24.51 -11.30 -40.67
N GLY A 884 -24.91 -12.41 -40.07
CA GLY A 884 -25.27 -13.64 -40.77
C GLY A 884 -26.77 -13.94 -40.65
N THR A 885 -27.39 -14.41 -41.72
CA THR A 885 -28.75 -14.99 -41.70
C THR A 885 -28.65 -16.49 -41.97
N LYS A 886 -29.30 -17.32 -41.15
CA LYS A 886 -29.46 -18.76 -41.41
C LYS A 886 -30.93 -19.15 -41.21
N THR A 887 -31.47 -19.91 -42.16
CA THR A 887 -32.72 -20.66 -42.06
C THR A 887 -32.39 -22.11 -41.79
N VAL A 888 -32.15 -22.51 -40.54
CA VAL A 888 -32.15 -23.93 -40.15
C VAL A 888 -32.72 -24.08 -38.74
N ASP A 889 -33.66 -25.02 -38.59
CA ASP A 889 -34.31 -25.42 -37.36
C ASP A 889 -33.39 -26.26 -36.45
N GLY A 890 -33.28 -25.85 -35.18
CA GLY A 890 -32.73 -26.65 -34.08
C GLY A 890 -31.23 -26.47 -33.79
N ILE A 891 -30.89 -26.12 -32.54
CA ILE A 891 -29.53 -26.29 -31.99
C ILE A 891 -29.57 -27.55 -31.11
N THR A 892 -29.09 -28.68 -31.62
CA THR A 892 -28.75 -29.85 -30.80
C THR A 892 -27.24 -29.90 -30.56
N THR A 893 -26.84 -30.35 -29.38
CA THR A 893 -25.44 -30.62 -29.01
C THR A 893 -24.78 -31.47 -30.09
N GLY A 894 -23.85 -30.89 -30.86
CA GLY A 894 -23.10 -31.57 -31.92
C GLY A 894 -23.00 -30.86 -33.27
N GLN A 895 -23.76 -29.78 -33.52
CA GLN A 895 -23.66 -29.03 -34.78
C GLN A 895 -23.65 -27.51 -34.55
N LEU A 896 -22.48 -26.96 -34.24
CA LEU A 896 -22.19 -25.57 -34.58
C LEU A 896 -20.99 -25.54 -35.52
N ASP A 897 -21.17 -26.10 -36.71
CA ASP A 897 -20.22 -25.92 -37.80
C ASP A 897 -20.49 -24.57 -38.48
N ILE A 898 -19.66 -23.58 -38.17
CA ILE A 898 -19.69 -22.24 -38.80
C ILE A 898 -19.08 -22.24 -40.21
N THR A 899 -18.54 -23.37 -40.70
CA THR A 899 -17.89 -23.46 -42.01
C THR A 899 -18.86 -23.69 -43.18
N THR A 900 -20.10 -24.14 -42.92
CA THR A 900 -21.06 -24.47 -43.98
C THR A 900 -22.42 -23.75 -43.81
N GLY A 901 -22.81 -22.96 -44.83
CA GLY A 901 -24.19 -22.49 -45.01
C GLY A 901 -24.54 -21.06 -44.58
N TRP A 902 -23.58 -20.20 -44.27
CA TRP A 902 -23.84 -18.76 -44.01
C TRP A 902 -23.62 -17.94 -45.28
N THR A 903 -24.67 -17.27 -45.78
CA THR A 903 -24.55 -16.31 -46.90
C THR A 903 -24.49 -14.90 -46.34
N ALA A 904 -23.35 -14.24 -46.52
CA ALA A 904 -23.16 -12.84 -46.16
C ALA A 904 -24.00 -11.94 -47.09
N LYS A 905 -24.75 -10.98 -46.51
CA LYS A 905 -25.49 -10.00 -47.31
C LYS A 905 -24.54 -8.87 -47.73
N ASN A 906 -23.95 -9.03 -48.92
CA ASN A 906 -23.29 -8.04 -49.79
C ASN A 906 -22.57 -6.84 -49.12
N ASN A 907 -21.28 -7.01 -48.82
CA ASN A 907 -20.22 -6.09 -49.29
C ASN A 907 -18.86 -6.81 -49.24
N PRO A 908 -17.96 -6.62 -50.23
CA PRO A 908 -16.91 -7.57 -50.55
C PRO A 908 -15.66 -7.37 -49.69
N ARG A 909 -15.25 -8.40 -48.96
CA ARG A 909 -13.85 -8.83 -48.74
C ARG A 909 -13.83 -10.15 -47.93
N PRO A 910 -13.27 -11.26 -48.47
CA PRO A 910 -13.23 -12.57 -47.80
C PRO A 910 -11.99 -12.75 -46.90
N TRP A 911 -11.83 -13.97 -46.37
CA TRP A 911 -10.73 -14.59 -45.59
C TRP A 911 -10.87 -14.46 -44.05
N VAL A 912 -10.78 -15.53 -43.24
CA VAL A 912 -9.76 -16.60 -43.21
C VAL A 912 -10.35 -18.00 -42.94
N ALA A 913 -9.83 -18.97 -43.69
CA ALA A 913 -9.87 -20.40 -43.40
C ALA A 913 -8.65 -20.81 -42.57
N LEU A 914 -8.83 -21.70 -41.59
CA LEU A 914 -7.82 -22.65 -41.12
C LEU A 914 -8.54 -23.96 -40.77
N GLY A 915 -8.38 -24.96 -41.64
CA GLY A 915 -8.70 -26.35 -41.37
C GLY A 915 -7.39 -27.13 -41.17
N ALA A 916 -7.39 -28.07 -40.23
CA ALA A 916 -6.22 -28.81 -39.76
C ALA A 916 -5.98 -30.14 -40.51
N THR A 917 -4.73 -30.61 -40.41
CA THR A 917 -4.17 -31.98 -40.52
C THR A 917 -4.20 -32.72 -41.87
N ALA A 918 -3.08 -32.67 -42.59
CA ALA A 918 -2.02 -33.70 -42.61
C ALA A 918 -0.66 -33.00 -42.64
#